data_AF-A0AAV3X4I9-F1
#
_entry.id   AF-A0AAV3X4I9-F1
#
_cell.length_a   1.000
_cell.length_b   1.000
_cell.length_c   1.000
_cell.angle_alpha   90.00
_cell.angle_beta   90.00
_cell.angle_gamma   90.00
#
_symmetry.space_group_name_H-M   'P 1'
#
loop_
_entity.id
_entity.type
_entity.pdbx_description
1 polymer ?
#
loop_
_entity_poly.entity_id
_entity_poly.type
_entity_poly.pdbx_seq_one_letter_code
_entity_poly.pdbx_strand_id
1 'polypeptide(L)'
;MSNQPIALENLFDADFYRANNPDLRNFDNQRALQHWRDYGLAEGRVFSPLVDLKFYRNRNGDLSHLSNRQLLEHLANFGLNEGRDFSPIVNLNYYRARNSDLARFNFSNRQLFDHLVNFGLNEGRSFSPFVNLNFYRDSNPDLANQTHRQRFNHLLTFGVEEARAFSPFIDLNFYRATNPDLVNLSNRQLFNHLIDWGINEGRIFSPFLDINFYRASNGDLASFNNRQLWEHFQSYGFFEGRSFSPIPYSASIGYGLVNASAAVAAAIGQSPFSDVPNLGGNNWNLDMVKAPEAWSKGYTGQGIVVAVVDSGVDYTHPDLDNNIWINTKEITGNGVDDDRNGFVDDVRGWNFADSNNNPMDFYYHGTHIAGIIAAENNEFGMTGVAFNAKIMPVKVYNGANGGYGVNVAAGIRYAADNGANVINLSMGNDITNDPVTQAIRYAIGKGTVVILSSGNDGDIVPDYPARYATHFGIAVGSVDRNNNMSWISNRAGTTRLDYVTAPGVDIYSTFPLSRYGTKTGTSYAAPHVSGVAALILSANPNLSPVQVERIITANANSNRSGFSLANSTNQSQEVAALSASFDSVTGDLIEPESNNLRSSDRIHNTSVVDVVETAIPAESFANASPTLPFNSIPIDAGMTQKSNRVAEFFEPNSLDAISPMFAQMQPNLGTDFLPRLDISVA
;
A
#
# COMPACT_ATOMS: atom_id res chain seq x y z
N MET A 1 -20.30 32.25 -4.39
CA MET A 1 -19.57 32.39 -5.66
C MET A 1 -20.54 32.90 -6.73
N SER A 2 -20.12 33.76 -7.65
CA SER A 2 -21.04 34.42 -8.60
C SER A 2 -21.33 33.56 -9.83
N ASN A 3 -22.47 33.79 -10.48
CA ASN A 3 -22.84 33.15 -11.76
C ASN A 3 -22.27 33.89 -12.99
N GLN A 4 -21.21 34.68 -12.83
CA GLN A 4 -20.57 35.40 -13.93
C GLN A 4 -19.68 34.46 -14.77
N PRO A 5 -19.44 34.71 -16.07
CA PRO A 5 -18.53 33.92 -16.91
C PRO A 5 -17.17 33.67 -16.26
N ILE A 6 -16.53 32.53 -16.54
CA ILE A 6 -15.10 32.40 -16.23
C ILE A 6 -14.38 33.40 -17.14
N ALA A 7 -13.64 34.34 -16.56
CA ALA A 7 -12.63 35.07 -17.33
C ALA A 7 -11.68 34.03 -17.92
N LEU A 8 -11.63 33.89 -19.25
CA LEU A 8 -10.95 32.79 -19.97
C LEU A 8 -9.50 32.56 -19.48
N GLU A 9 -8.89 33.63 -19.00
CA GLU A 9 -7.60 33.77 -18.33
C GLU A 9 -7.43 32.86 -17.10
N ASN A 10 -8.49 32.60 -16.34
CA ASN A 10 -8.50 31.71 -15.17
C ASN A 10 -8.42 30.22 -15.54
N LEU A 11 -8.61 29.86 -16.82
CA LEU A 11 -8.39 28.50 -17.32
C LEU A 11 -6.94 28.26 -17.77
N PHE A 12 -6.15 29.33 -17.90
CA PHE A 12 -4.76 29.31 -18.34
C PHE A 12 -3.79 29.16 -17.16
N ASP A 13 -2.86 28.20 -17.26
CA ASP A 13 -1.76 28.02 -16.30
C ASP A 13 -0.45 28.31 -17.02
N ALA A 14 0.20 29.44 -16.66
CA ALA A 14 1.40 29.92 -17.34
C ALA A 14 2.61 28.99 -17.15
N ASP A 15 2.74 28.34 -15.99
CA ASP A 15 3.82 27.41 -15.70
C ASP A 15 3.63 26.12 -16.50
N PHE A 16 2.41 25.58 -16.48
CA PHE A 16 2.05 24.40 -17.27
C PHE A 16 2.19 24.65 -18.77
N TYR A 17 1.75 25.82 -19.26
CA TYR A 17 1.86 26.19 -20.67
C TYR A 17 3.33 26.23 -21.11
N ARG A 18 4.23 26.87 -20.35
CA ARG A 18 5.68 26.85 -20.65
C ARG A 18 6.30 25.46 -20.54
N ALA A 19 5.90 24.67 -19.56
CA ALA A 19 6.42 23.32 -19.35
C ALA A 19 6.10 22.38 -20.53
N ASN A 20 4.94 22.57 -21.18
CA ASN A 20 4.52 21.80 -22.35
C ASN A 20 4.86 22.47 -23.71
N ASN A 21 5.45 23.67 -23.69
CA ASN A 21 5.83 24.43 -24.89
C ASN A 21 7.27 24.96 -24.72
N PRO A 22 8.30 24.12 -24.99
CA PRO A 22 9.69 24.43 -24.64
C PRO A 22 10.27 25.66 -25.33
N ASP A 23 9.74 26.05 -26.48
CA ASP A 23 10.05 27.28 -27.21
C ASP A 23 9.69 28.55 -26.41
N LEU A 24 8.76 28.44 -25.45
CA LEU A 24 8.26 29.54 -24.63
C LEU A 24 8.88 29.56 -23.22
N ARG A 25 9.87 28.69 -22.93
CA ARG A 25 10.45 28.51 -21.58
C ARG A 25 10.99 29.79 -20.94
N ASN A 26 11.41 30.77 -21.75
CA ASN A 26 11.96 32.05 -21.30
C ASN A 26 10.90 33.18 -21.18
N PHE A 27 9.62 32.89 -21.36
CA PHE A 27 8.56 33.91 -21.29
C PHE A 27 8.11 34.14 -19.84
N ASP A 28 7.93 35.40 -19.44
CA ASP A 28 7.19 35.72 -18.22
C ASP A 28 5.69 35.36 -18.35
N ASN A 29 4.94 35.45 -17.26
CA ASN A 29 3.52 35.06 -17.24
C ASN A 29 2.66 35.90 -18.20
N GLN A 30 2.98 37.18 -18.39
CA GLN A 30 2.23 38.08 -19.27
C GLN A 30 2.50 37.77 -20.74
N ARG A 31 3.77 37.52 -21.11
CA ARG A 31 4.17 37.08 -22.45
C ARG A 31 3.60 35.71 -22.80
N ALA A 32 3.61 34.77 -21.85
CA ALA A 32 3.02 33.44 -22.02
C ALA A 32 1.51 33.53 -22.28
N LEU A 33 0.79 34.31 -21.47
CA LEU A 33 -0.65 34.57 -21.62
C LEU A 33 -0.97 35.28 -22.95
N GLN A 34 -0.16 36.27 -23.35
CA GLN A 34 -0.34 36.98 -24.62
C GLN A 34 -0.11 36.04 -25.82
N HIS A 35 0.98 35.26 -25.84
CA HIS A 35 1.24 34.26 -26.88
C HIS A 35 0.11 33.23 -26.98
N TRP A 36 -0.44 32.78 -25.85
CA TRP A 36 -1.55 31.84 -25.85
C TRP A 36 -2.82 32.43 -26.49
N ARG A 37 -3.13 33.71 -26.21
CA ARG A 37 -4.25 34.43 -26.84
C ARG A 37 -4.08 34.59 -28.35
N ASP A 38 -2.89 35.00 -28.77
CA ASP A 38 -2.63 35.40 -30.16
C ASP A 38 -2.39 34.20 -31.08
N TYR A 39 -1.69 33.17 -30.58
CA TYR A 39 -1.24 32.02 -31.37
C TYR A 39 -1.67 30.68 -30.74
N GLY A 40 -1.37 30.47 -29.46
CA GLY A 40 -1.44 29.15 -28.83
C GLY A 40 -2.83 28.49 -28.85
N LEU A 41 -3.91 29.28 -28.72
CA LEU A 41 -5.27 28.79 -28.90
C LEU A 41 -5.55 28.33 -30.34
N ALA A 42 -5.14 29.11 -31.34
CA ALA A 42 -5.35 28.75 -32.75
C ALA A 42 -4.55 27.49 -33.13
N GLU A 43 -3.31 27.40 -32.64
CA GLU A 43 -2.41 26.25 -32.81
C GLU A 43 -2.84 25.00 -32.03
N GLY A 44 -3.72 25.15 -31.03
CA GLY A 44 -4.19 24.03 -30.19
C GLY A 44 -3.16 23.56 -29.16
N ARG A 45 -2.21 24.42 -28.76
CA ARG A 45 -1.22 24.13 -27.72
C ARG A 45 -1.89 23.86 -26.38
N VAL A 46 -1.41 22.85 -25.65
CA VAL A 46 -1.95 22.50 -24.32
C VAL A 46 -1.57 23.60 -23.31
N PHE A 47 -2.57 24.16 -22.64
CA PHE A 47 -2.45 25.41 -21.85
C PHE A 47 -3.00 25.33 -20.43
N SER A 48 -3.60 24.20 -20.07
CA SER A 48 -4.24 23.99 -18.79
C SER A 48 -4.00 22.55 -18.35
N PRO A 49 -3.68 22.29 -17.07
CA PRO A 49 -3.70 20.95 -16.51
C PRO A 49 -5.15 20.44 -16.31
N LEU A 50 -6.15 21.34 -16.29
CA LEU A 50 -7.54 21.01 -16.00
C LEU A 50 -8.42 20.84 -17.25
N VAL A 51 -8.12 21.57 -18.33
CA VAL A 51 -8.95 21.66 -19.54
C VAL A 51 -8.20 21.14 -20.77
N ASP A 52 -8.83 20.24 -21.51
CA ASP A 52 -8.35 19.78 -22.82
C ASP A 52 -9.42 20.08 -23.88
N LEU A 53 -9.16 21.06 -24.76
CA LEU A 53 -10.09 21.45 -25.81
C LEU A 53 -10.22 20.41 -26.94
N LYS A 54 -9.22 19.54 -27.13
CA LYS A 54 -9.30 18.43 -28.09
C LYS A 54 -10.21 17.35 -27.54
N PHE A 55 -10.06 16.98 -26.27
CA PHE A 55 -10.98 16.08 -25.58
C PHE A 55 -12.41 16.65 -25.55
N TYR A 56 -12.56 17.93 -25.18
CA TYR A 56 -13.85 18.61 -25.15
C TYR A 56 -14.56 18.60 -26.51
N ARG A 57 -13.84 18.89 -27.61
CA ARG A 57 -14.38 18.75 -28.98
C ARG A 57 -14.81 17.31 -29.28
N ASN A 58 -13.96 16.34 -28.96
CA ASN A 58 -14.20 14.94 -29.32
C ASN A 58 -15.35 14.30 -28.53
N ARG A 59 -15.58 14.72 -27.28
CA ARG A 59 -16.67 14.22 -26.43
C ARG A 59 -18.01 14.91 -26.70
N ASN A 60 -18.00 16.09 -27.30
CA ASN A 60 -19.20 16.89 -27.56
C ASN A 60 -19.32 17.11 -29.07
N GLY A 61 -19.84 16.10 -29.78
CA GLY A 61 -19.86 16.07 -31.25
C GLY A 61 -20.63 17.23 -31.90
N ASP A 62 -21.58 17.83 -31.18
CA ASP A 62 -22.27 19.07 -31.54
C ASP A 62 -21.30 20.26 -31.72
N LEU A 63 -20.19 20.26 -30.97
CA LEU A 63 -19.17 21.30 -30.97
C LEU A 63 -18.02 21.03 -31.97
N SER A 64 -18.07 19.93 -32.72
CA SER A 64 -16.99 19.49 -33.65
C SER A 64 -16.56 20.55 -34.66
N HIS A 65 -17.49 21.38 -35.10
CA HIS A 65 -17.31 22.46 -36.07
C HIS A 65 -16.69 23.76 -35.49
N LEU A 66 -16.56 23.87 -34.16
CA LEU A 66 -16.08 25.09 -33.51
C LEU A 66 -14.54 25.18 -33.51
N SER A 67 -14.03 26.40 -33.71
CA SER A 67 -12.62 26.73 -33.48
C SER A 67 -12.24 26.59 -32.01
N ASN A 68 -10.95 26.44 -31.69
CA ASN A 68 -10.48 26.31 -30.31
C ASN A 68 -10.88 27.52 -29.43
N ARG A 69 -10.93 28.74 -30.00
CA ARG A 69 -11.41 29.94 -29.29
C ARG A 69 -12.90 29.83 -28.95
N GLN A 70 -13.74 29.49 -29.93
CA GLN A 70 -15.17 29.28 -29.72
C GLN A 70 -15.47 28.13 -28.74
N LEU A 71 -14.65 27.07 -28.74
CA LEU A 71 -14.76 25.99 -27.75
C LEU A 71 -14.46 26.47 -26.33
N LEU A 72 -13.40 27.27 -26.13
CA LEU A 72 -13.07 27.80 -24.82
C LEU A 72 -14.16 28.76 -24.32
N GLU A 73 -14.67 29.63 -25.20
CA GLU A 73 -15.82 30.51 -24.92
C GLU A 73 -17.08 29.70 -24.61
N HIS A 74 -17.36 28.62 -25.35
CA HIS A 74 -18.49 27.73 -25.08
C HIS A 74 -18.35 27.04 -23.71
N LEU A 75 -17.16 26.54 -23.38
CA LEU A 75 -16.88 25.89 -22.10
C LEU A 75 -17.08 26.85 -20.91
N ALA A 76 -16.52 28.05 -21.00
CA ALA A 76 -16.55 29.05 -19.93
C ALA A 76 -17.95 29.62 -19.65
N ASN A 77 -18.78 29.75 -20.70
CA ASN A 77 -20.13 30.30 -20.61
C ASN A 77 -21.21 29.24 -20.36
N PHE A 78 -21.12 28.09 -21.02
CA PHE A 78 -22.19 27.07 -21.06
C PHE A 78 -21.72 25.70 -20.60
N GLY A 79 -20.66 25.15 -21.21
CA GLY A 79 -20.26 23.75 -21.06
C GLY A 79 -20.00 23.30 -19.62
N LEU A 80 -19.40 24.16 -18.79
CA LEU A 80 -19.22 23.87 -17.35
C LEU A 80 -20.55 23.80 -16.60
N ASN A 81 -21.53 24.66 -16.90
CA ASN A 81 -22.86 24.61 -16.26
C ASN A 81 -23.66 23.39 -16.74
N GLU A 82 -23.61 23.10 -18.05
CA GLU A 82 -24.19 21.91 -18.67
C GLU A 82 -23.58 20.59 -18.16
N GLY A 83 -22.38 20.63 -17.56
CA GLY A 83 -21.68 19.43 -17.08
C GLY A 83 -21.07 18.59 -18.21
N ARG A 84 -20.72 19.20 -19.34
CA ARG A 84 -20.09 18.52 -20.48
C ARG A 84 -18.70 17.97 -20.11
N ASP A 85 -18.33 16.83 -20.70
CA ASP A 85 -17.00 16.22 -20.54
C ASP A 85 -15.92 17.13 -21.20
N PHE A 86 -15.16 17.89 -20.39
CA PHE A 86 -14.14 18.87 -20.84
C PHE A 86 -12.68 18.48 -20.55
N SER A 87 -12.48 17.36 -19.85
CA SER A 87 -11.18 16.89 -19.39
C SER A 87 -11.17 15.37 -19.33
N PRO A 88 -10.09 14.69 -19.79
CA PRO A 88 -9.95 13.25 -19.60
C PRO A 88 -9.76 12.87 -18.12
N ILE A 89 -9.41 13.83 -17.26
CA ILE A 89 -8.98 13.57 -15.88
C ILE A 89 -9.92 14.20 -14.85
N VAL A 90 -10.36 15.45 -15.07
CA VAL A 90 -11.25 16.16 -14.15
C VAL A 90 -12.70 15.71 -14.35
N ASN A 91 -13.31 15.12 -13.32
CA ASN A 91 -14.73 14.78 -13.33
C ASN A 91 -15.42 15.48 -12.15
N LEU A 92 -16.27 16.46 -12.45
CA LEU A 92 -16.95 17.29 -11.45
C LEU A 92 -18.02 16.53 -10.66
N ASN A 93 -18.64 15.51 -11.26
CA ASN A 93 -19.59 14.64 -10.56
C ASN A 93 -18.87 13.74 -9.56
N TYR A 94 -17.72 13.17 -9.95
CA TYR A 94 -16.82 12.45 -9.05
C TYR A 94 -16.31 13.36 -7.93
N TYR A 95 -15.90 14.60 -8.25
CA TYR A 95 -15.47 15.59 -7.27
C TYR A 95 -16.58 15.92 -6.26
N ARG A 96 -17.84 16.08 -6.70
CA ARG A 96 -19.01 16.25 -5.80
C ARG A 96 -19.21 15.01 -4.91
N ALA A 97 -19.17 13.81 -5.49
CA ALA A 97 -19.47 12.56 -4.80
C ALA A 97 -18.42 12.17 -3.75
N ARG A 98 -17.13 12.44 -4.01
CA ARG A 98 -16.01 12.09 -3.12
C ARG A 98 -15.76 13.07 -1.99
N ASN A 99 -16.38 14.24 -2.02
CA ASN A 99 -16.18 15.30 -1.06
C ASN A 99 -17.55 15.64 -0.45
N SER A 100 -17.92 14.89 0.58
CA SER A 100 -19.29 14.84 1.15
C SER A 100 -19.76 16.16 1.76
N ASP A 101 -18.84 17.07 2.09
CA ASP A 101 -19.12 18.46 2.44
C ASP A 101 -19.67 19.25 1.24
N LEU A 102 -19.13 19.04 0.04
CA LEU A 102 -19.57 19.73 -1.20
C LEU A 102 -21.00 19.35 -1.60
N ALA A 103 -21.44 18.14 -1.26
CA ALA A 103 -22.82 17.70 -1.48
C ALA A 103 -23.85 18.56 -0.70
N ARG A 104 -23.46 19.14 0.44
CA ARG A 104 -24.35 19.97 1.28
C ARG A 104 -24.60 21.36 0.70
N PHE A 105 -23.69 21.88 -0.12
CA PHE A 105 -23.78 23.25 -0.66
C PHE A 105 -24.55 23.34 -1.98
N ASN A 106 -25.03 22.20 -2.53
CA ASN A 106 -25.74 22.10 -3.81
C ASN A 106 -25.08 22.89 -4.96
N PHE A 107 -23.75 22.84 -5.03
CA PHE A 107 -23.00 23.62 -6.01
C PHE A 107 -23.32 23.19 -7.45
N SER A 108 -23.54 24.20 -8.31
CA SER A 108 -23.55 23.98 -9.76
C SER A 108 -22.20 23.42 -10.22
N ASN A 109 -22.17 22.75 -11.37
CA ASN A 109 -20.93 22.20 -11.93
C ASN A 109 -19.87 23.30 -12.12
N ARG A 110 -20.28 24.51 -12.50
CA ARG A 110 -19.41 25.69 -12.54
C ARG A 110 -18.86 26.07 -11.16
N GLN A 111 -19.69 26.13 -10.12
CA GLN A 111 -19.23 26.42 -8.75
C GLN A 111 -18.29 25.32 -8.22
N LEU A 112 -18.49 24.05 -8.60
CA LEU A 112 -17.57 22.97 -8.29
C LEU A 112 -16.22 23.13 -9.01
N PHE A 113 -16.22 23.56 -10.27
CA PHE A 113 -14.97 23.85 -10.99
C PHE A 113 -14.22 25.00 -10.31
N ASP A 114 -14.91 26.11 -10.02
CA ASP A 114 -14.32 27.24 -9.30
C ASP A 114 -13.81 26.81 -7.89
N HIS A 115 -14.54 25.94 -7.19
CA HIS A 115 -14.10 25.37 -5.90
C HIS A 115 -12.88 24.46 -6.04
N LEU A 116 -12.83 23.60 -7.06
CA LEU A 116 -11.67 22.74 -7.36
C LEU A 116 -10.43 23.57 -7.66
N VAL A 117 -10.55 24.59 -8.50
CA VAL A 117 -9.45 25.49 -8.89
C VAL A 117 -8.91 26.25 -7.68
N ASN A 118 -9.77 26.85 -6.87
CA ASN A 118 -9.32 27.75 -5.80
C ASN A 118 -8.93 27.01 -4.50
N PHE A 119 -9.59 25.90 -4.19
CA PHE A 119 -9.45 25.20 -2.90
C PHE A 119 -9.08 23.72 -3.10
N GLY A 120 -9.90 22.97 -3.85
CA GLY A 120 -9.84 21.51 -3.88
C GLY A 120 -8.51 20.92 -4.33
N LEU A 121 -7.85 21.52 -5.33
CA LEU A 121 -6.50 21.12 -5.72
C LEU A 121 -5.52 21.32 -4.56
N ASN A 122 -5.52 22.50 -3.92
CA ASN A 122 -4.58 22.83 -2.84
C ASN A 122 -4.82 21.98 -1.58
N GLU A 123 -6.07 21.60 -1.33
CA GLU A 123 -6.48 20.70 -0.24
C GLU A 123 -6.24 19.21 -0.55
N GLY A 124 -5.82 18.86 -1.77
CA GLY A 124 -5.56 17.48 -2.18
C GLY A 124 -6.81 16.61 -2.29
N ARG A 125 -7.96 17.22 -2.56
CA ARG A 125 -9.25 16.54 -2.70
C ARG A 125 -9.30 15.61 -3.91
N SER A 126 -10.10 14.55 -3.84
CA SER A 126 -10.28 13.61 -4.95
C SER A 126 -11.20 14.20 -6.03
N PHE A 127 -10.65 14.57 -7.19
CA PHE A 127 -11.37 15.18 -8.32
C PHE A 127 -11.36 14.33 -9.61
N SER A 128 -10.65 13.20 -9.59
CA SER A 128 -10.48 12.32 -10.74
C SER A 128 -10.68 10.85 -10.33
N PRO A 129 -11.38 10.04 -11.14
CA PRO A 129 -11.34 8.60 -10.97
C PRO A 129 -10.00 7.99 -11.45
N PHE A 130 -9.25 8.66 -12.32
CA PHE A 130 -8.01 8.09 -12.86
C PHE A 130 -6.76 8.45 -12.04
N VAL A 131 -6.80 9.57 -11.31
CA VAL A 131 -5.65 10.13 -10.60
C VAL A 131 -5.98 10.36 -9.12
N ASN A 132 -5.10 9.89 -8.23
CA ASN A 132 -5.13 10.23 -6.82
C ASN A 132 -3.83 10.95 -6.44
N LEU A 133 -3.88 12.26 -6.20
CA LEU A 133 -2.68 13.06 -5.92
C LEU A 133 -2.02 12.75 -4.57
N ASN A 134 -2.75 12.17 -3.61
CA ASN A 134 -2.18 11.72 -2.34
C ASN A 134 -1.42 10.40 -2.55
N PHE A 135 -2.00 9.44 -3.27
CA PHE A 135 -1.30 8.23 -3.71
C PHE A 135 -0.09 8.55 -4.59
N TYR A 136 -0.22 9.49 -5.53
CA TYR A 136 0.87 9.94 -6.38
C TYR A 136 2.01 10.57 -5.56
N ARG A 137 1.72 11.38 -4.54
CA ARG A 137 2.73 11.85 -3.58
C ARG A 137 3.39 10.69 -2.85
N ASP A 138 2.58 9.81 -2.27
CA ASP A 138 3.05 8.75 -1.37
C ASP A 138 3.88 7.68 -2.12
N SER A 139 3.62 7.51 -3.42
CA SER A 139 4.37 6.62 -4.32
C SER A 139 5.55 7.31 -5.04
N ASN A 140 5.74 8.62 -4.87
CA ASN A 140 6.80 9.40 -5.56
C ASN A 140 7.53 10.31 -4.55
N PRO A 141 8.54 9.75 -3.84
CA PRO A 141 9.31 10.40 -2.77
C PRO A 141 9.72 11.85 -3.04
N ASP A 142 10.25 12.10 -4.24
CA ASP A 142 10.80 13.37 -4.72
C ASP A 142 9.74 14.49 -4.83
N LEU A 143 8.45 14.11 -4.82
CA LEU A 143 7.32 15.02 -4.93
C LEU A 143 6.67 15.33 -3.56
N ALA A 144 7.21 14.83 -2.45
CA ALA A 144 6.65 15.01 -1.10
C ALA A 144 6.48 16.50 -0.72
N ASN A 145 7.52 17.30 -0.97
CA ASN A 145 7.57 18.73 -0.62
C ASN A 145 6.82 19.66 -1.60
N GLN A 146 6.26 19.13 -2.68
CA GLN A 146 5.49 19.92 -3.63
C GLN A 146 4.08 20.23 -3.08
N THR A 147 3.45 21.29 -3.57
CA THR A 147 1.99 21.45 -3.44
C THR A 147 1.26 20.43 -4.31
N HIS A 148 0.00 20.14 -4.01
CA HIS A 148 -0.83 19.27 -4.86
C HIS A 148 -1.02 19.82 -6.28
N ARG A 149 -1.06 21.14 -6.47
CA ARG A 149 -1.05 21.76 -7.81
C ARG A 149 0.24 21.45 -8.57
N GLN A 150 1.39 21.65 -7.93
CA GLN A 150 2.69 21.32 -8.53
C GLN A 150 2.78 19.82 -8.86
N ARG A 151 2.30 18.93 -7.97
CA ARG A 151 2.19 17.49 -8.25
C ARG A 151 1.30 17.18 -9.44
N PHE A 152 0.15 17.84 -9.57
CA PHE A 152 -0.75 17.63 -10.69
C PHE A 152 -0.10 18.08 -12.01
N ASN A 153 0.52 19.27 -12.03
CA ASN A 153 1.27 19.75 -13.18
C ASN A 153 2.45 18.80 -13.49
N HIS A 154 3.17 18.30 -12.48
CA HIS A 154 4.26 17.33 -12.64
C HIS A 154 3.79 15.99 -13.23
N LEU A 155 2.68 15.44 -12.75
CA LEU A 155 2.07 14.23 -13.32
C LEU A 155 1.77 14.41 -14.80
N LEU A 156 1.13 15.53 -15.14
CA LEU A 156 0.67 15.78 -16.50
C LEU A 156 1.81 16.14 -17.45
N THR A 157 2.86 16.82 -17.01
CA THR A 157 4.02 17.10 -17.88
C THR A 157 4.97 15.90 -17.96
N PHE A 158 5.33 15.30 -16.83
CA PHE A 158 6.40 14.29 -16.74
C PHE A 158 5.90 12.92 -16.28
N GLY A 159 5.19 12.86 -15.14
CA GLY A 159 4.99 11.61 -14.42
C GLY A 159 4.24 10.51 -15.17
N VAL A 160 3.28 10.86 -16.03
CA VAL A 160 2.66 9.88 -16.94
C VAL A 160 3.67 9.31 -17.93
N GLU A 161 4.55 10.14 -18.52
CA GLU A 161 5.55 9.66 -19.48
C GLU A 161 6.67 8.85 -18.78
N GLU A 162 6.97 9.17 -17.52
CA GLU A 162 7.90 8.42 -16.66
C GLU A 162 7.29 7.13 -16.07
N ALA A 163 6.04 6.78 -16.43
CA ALA A 163 5.29 5.63 -15.90
C ALA A 163 5.18 5.57 -14.36
N ARG A 164 5.22 6.73 -13.69
CA ARG A 164 5.11 6.84 -12.22
C ARG A 164 3.76 6.34 -11.72
N ALA A 165 3.73 5.72 -10.55
CA ALA A 165 2.50 5.24 -9.94
C ALA A 165 1.62 6.42 -9.45
N PHE A 166 0.50 6.69 -10.13
CA PHE A 166 -0.43 7.81 -9.84
C PHE A 166 -1.83 7.36 -9.38
N SER A 167 -2.08 6.05 -9.33
CA SER A 167 -3.36 5.45 -8.94
C SER A 167 -3.14 4.12 -8.24
N PRO A 168 -3.90 3.82 -7.16
CA PRO A 168 -3.82 2.53 -6.47
C PRO A 168 -4.25 1.35 -7.37
N PHE A 169 -5.06 1.62 -8.41
CA PHE A 169 -5.65 0.57 -9.24
C PHE A 169 -5.19 0.58 -10.71
N ILE A 170 -4.56 1.63 -11.21
CA ILE A 170 -4.04 1.68 -12.59
C ILE A 170 -2.53 1.44 -12.59
N ASP A 171 -2.07 0.62 -13.53
CA ASP A 171 -0.65 0.39 -13.78
C ASP A 171 -0.39 0.38 -15.29
N LEU A 172 0.28 1.41 -15.81
CA LEU A 172 0.51 1.55 -17.25
C LEU A 172 1.52 0.52 -17.80
N ASN A 173 2.43 0.03 -16.97
CA ASN A 173 3.40 -0.99 -17.38
C ASN A 173 2.71 -2.35 -17.47
N PHE A 174 1.88 -2.70 -16.49
CA PHE A 174 1.02 -3.88 -16.53
C PHE A 174 0.01 -3.80 -17.69
N TYR A 175 -0.59 -2.62 -17.93
CA TYR A 175 -1.50 -2.40 -19.06
C TYR A 175 -0.81 -2.64 -20.39
N ARG A 176 0.42 -2.12 -20.59
CA ARG A 176 1.25 -2.43 -21.77
C ARG A 176 1.54 -3.93 -21.88
N ALA A 177 1.98 -4.56 -20.80
CA ALA A 177 2.41 -5.96 -20.80
C ALA A 177 1.26 -6.94 -21.09
N THR A 178 0.05 -6.62 -20.64
CA THR A 178 -1.14 -7.49 -20.77
C THR A 178 -1.91 -7.28 -22.08
N ASN A 179 -1.60 -6.21 -22.84
CA ASN A 179 -2.27 -5.86 -24.10
C ASN A 179 -1.21 -5.69 -25.22
N PRO A 180 -0.81 -6.79 -25.91
CA PRO A 180 0.32 -6.79 -26.83
C PRO A 180 0.23 -5.80 -27.99
N ASP A 181 -0.99 -5.44 -28.41
CA ASP A 181 -1.25 -4.41 -29.43
C ASP A 181 -0.80 -3.00 -29.00
N LEU A 182 -0.65 -2.77 -27.69
CA LEU A 182 -0.28 -1.47 -27.12
C LEU A 182 1.23 -1.35 -26.82
N VAL A 183 2.04 -2.38 -27.08
CA VAL A 183 3.46 -2.43 -26.68
C VAL A 183 4.30 -1.25 -27.18
N ASN A 184 3.99 -0.75 -28.39
CA ASN A 184 4.70 0.34 -29.06
C ASN A 184 4.22 1.75 -28.68
N LEU A 185 3.20 1.87 -27.81
CA LEU A 185 2.69 3.17 -27.37
C LEU A 185 3.59 3.78 -26.29
N SER A 186 3.82 5.10 -26.37
CA SER A 186 4.41 5.89 -25.27
C SER A 186 3.52 5.80 -24.02
N ASN A 187 4.05 6.09 -22.83
CA ASN A 187 3.26 5.96 -21.61
C ASN A 187 2.07 6.95 -21.59
N ARG A 188 2.20 8.12 -22.22
CA ARG A 188 1.10 9.06 -22.44
C ARG A 188 0.08 8.58 -23.49
N GLN A 189 0.55 7.92 -24.55
CA GLN A 189 -0.37 7.29 -25.50
C GLN A 189 -1.16 6.15 -24.84
N LEU A 190 -0.52 5.34 -23.98
CA LEU A 190 -1.20 4.31 -23.17
C LEU A 190 -2.23 4.91 -22.21
N PHE A 191 -1.87 5.97 -21.49
CA PHE A 191 -2.78 6.62 -20.54
C PHE A 191 -4.02 7.21 -21.24
N ASN A 192 -3.82 7.90 -22.36
CA ASN A 192 -4.91 8.42 -23.18
C ASN A 192 -5.76 7.27 -23.75
N HIS A 193 -5.12 6.23 -24.28
CA HIS A 193 -5.80 5.03 -24.79
C HIS A 193 -6.68 4.37 -23.72
N LEU A 194 -6.17 4.23 -22.48
CA LEU A 194 -6.90 3.67 -21.35
C LEU A 194 -8.18 4.44 -21.03
N ILE A 195 -8.08 5.78 -20.93
CA ILE A 195 -9.19 6.67 -20.58
C ILE A 195 -10.22 6.73 -21.72
N ASP A 196 -9.75 6.84 -22.96
CA ASP A 196 -10.66 7.05 -24.08
C ASP A 196 -11.38 5.76 -24.50
N TRP A 197 -10.64 4.66 -24.65
CA TRP A 197 -11.13 3.41 -25.22
C TRP A 197 -10.94 2.21 -24.29
N GLY A 198 -9.74 2.00 -23.73
CA GLY A 198 -9.34 0.77 -23.05
C GLY A 198 -10.27 0.29 -21.94
N ILE A 199 -10.75 1.20 -21.08
CA ILE A 199 -11.77 0.86 -20.07
C ILE A 199 -13.08 0.46 -20.74
N ASN A 200 -13.57 1.22 -21.72
CA ASN A 200 -14.80 0.89 -22.45
C ASN A 200 -14.71 -0.44 -23.22
N GLU A 201 -13.56 -0.74 -23.80
CA GLU A 201 -13.23 -2.03 -24.44
C GLU A 201 -13.14 -3.19 -23.44
N GLY A 202 -13.05 -2.92 -22.14
CA GLY A 202 -12.91 -3.94 -21.09
C GLY A 202 -11.51 -4.56 -21.06
N ARG A 203 -10.48 -3.81 -21.50
CA ARG A 203 -9.07 -4.25 -21.45
C ARG A 203 -8.61 -4.44 -20.01
N ILE A 204 -7.66 -5.35 -19.80
CA ILE A 204 -7.06 -5.59 -18.48
C ILE A 204 -5.95 -4.56 -18.25
N PHE A 205 -6.16 -3.61 -17.32
CA PHE A 205 -5.24 -2.51 -17.00
C PHE A 205 -4.75 -2.49 -15.55
N SER A 206 -5.17 -3.47 -14.76
CA SER A 206 -4.89 -3.59 -13.34
C SER A 206 -4.58 -5.05 -13.00
N PRO A 207 -3.54 -5.34 -12.21
CA PRO A 207 -3.35 -6.69 -11.66
C PRO A 207 -4.39 -7.03 -10.59
N PHE A 208 -5.13 -6.03 -10.09
CA PHE A 208 -6.10 -6.19 -9.00
C PHE A 208 -7.55 -6.18 -9.48
N LEU A 209 -7.89 -5.34 -10.46
CA LEU A 209 -9.24 -5.18 -10.98
C LEU A 209 -9.38 -5.80 -12.37
N ASP A 210 -10.30 -6.75 -12.49
CA ASP A 210 -10.88 -7.15 -13.77
C ASP A 210 -12.32 -6.62 -13.83
N ILE A 211 -12.58 -5.65 -14.72
CA ILE A 211 -13.91 -5.02 -14.87
C ILE A 211 -14.96 -6.03 -15.37
N ASN A 212 -14.57 -7.01 -16.19
CA ASN A 212 -15.50 -8.00 -16.72
C ASN A 212 -15.88 -9.01 -15.62
N PHE A 213 -14.90 -9.46 -14.84
CA PHE A 213 -15.15 -10.25 -13.63
C PHE A 213 -16.00 -9.47 -12.60
N TYR A 214 -15.72 -8.18 -12.42
CA TYR A 214 -16.50 -7.31 -11.53
C TYR A 214 -17.97 -7.20 -11.97
N ARG A 215 -18.25 -7.09 -13.29
CA ARG A 215 -19.63 -7.21 -13.81
C ARG A 215 -20.23 -8.57 -13.48
N ALA A 216 -19.55 -9.65 -13.86
CA ALA A 216 -20.07 -11.01 -13.75
C ALA A 216 -20.37 -11.42 -12.31
N SER A 217 -19.57 -10.91 -11.35
CA SER A 217 -19.70 -11.24 -9.92
C SER A 217 -20.71 -10.38 -9.16
N ASN A 218 -21.26 -9.32 -9.77
CA ASN A 218 -22.15 -8.35 -9.13
C ASN A 218 -23.37 -8.10 -10.01
N GLY A 219 -24.39 -8.96 -9.88
CA GLY A 219 -25.54 -8.99 -10.79
C GLY A 219 -26.37 -7.71 -10.84
N ASP A 220 -26.35 -6.89 -9.78
CA ASP A 220 -26.95 -5.55 -9.75
C ASP A 220 -26.27 -4.55 -10.71
N LEU A 221 -25.03 -4.83 -11.10
CA LEU A 221 -24.23 -4.02 -12.03
C LEU A 221 -24.26 -4.56 -13.47
N ALA A 222 -25.04 -5.60 -13.76
CA ALA A 222 -25.03 -6.25 -15.08
C ALA A 222 -25.35 -5.30 -16.25
N SER A 223 -26.19 -4.28 -16.02
CA SER A 223 -26.56 -3.25 -17.00
C SER A 223 -25.53 -2.12 -17.16
N PHE A 224 -24.50 -2.05 -16.32
CA PHE A 224 -23.51 -0.97 -16.36
C PHE A 224 -22.52 -1.21 -17.50
N ASN A 225 -22.24 -0.16 -18.28
CA ASN A 225 -21.11 -0.18 -19.21
C ASN A 225 -19.77 -0.16 -18.45
N ASN A 226 -18.65 -0.46 -19.11
CA ASN A 226 -17.37 -0.61 -18.42
C ASN A 226 -16.87 0.68 -17.74
N ARG A 227 -17.19 1.88 -18.26
CA ARG A 227 -16.88 3.16 -17.59
C ARG A 227 -17.73 3.37 -16.33
N GLN A 228 -19.03 3.04 -16.38
CA GLN A 228 -19.89 3.05 -15.19
C GLN A 228 -19.43 2.03 -14.13
N LEU A 229 -18.98 0.85 -14.55
CA LEU A 229 -18.40 -0.15 -13.64
C LEU A 229 -17.12 0.35 -12.96
N TRP A 230 -16.22 1.00 -13.70
CA TRP A 230 -15.04 1.64 -13.14
C TRP A 230 -15.39 2.72 -12.12
N GLU A 231 -16.27 3.64 -12.48
CA GLU A 231 -16.72 4.74 -11.61
C GLU A 231 -17.43 4.19 -10.36
N HIS A 232 -18.22 3.11 -10.49
CA HIS A 232 -18.88 2.42 -9.37
C HIS A 232 -17.91 1.63 -8.47
N PHE A 233 -16.99 0.86 -9.06
CA PHE A 233 -15.95 0.13 -8.34
C PHE A 233 -15.17 1.05 -7.41
N GLN A 234 -14.67 2.16 -7.95
CA GLN A 234 -13.92 3.10 -7.15
C GLN A 234 -14.76 3.77 -6.08
N SER A 235 -15.96 4.23 -6.44
CA SER A 235 -16.79 5.03 -5.54
C SER A 235 -17.35 4.21 -4.38
N TYR A 236 -17.72 2.96 -4.64
CA TYR A 236 -18.45 2.09 -3.71
C TYR A 236 -17.83 0.69 -3.63
N GLY A 237 -17.70 -0.01 -4.77
CA GLY A 237 -17.45 -1.45 -4.79
C GLY A 237 -16.20 -1.93 -4.07
N PHE A 238 -15.10 -1.17 -4.14
CA PHE A 238 -13.88 -1.46 -3.38
C PHE A 238 -14.12 -1.39 -1.86
N PHE A 239 -14.84 -0.36 -1.40
CA PHE A 239 -15.14 -0.12 0.02
C PHE A 239 -16.24 -1.05 0.56
N GLU A 240 -17.16 -1.48 -0.30
CA GLU A 240 -18.17 -2.50 -0.02
C GLU A 240 -17.59 -3.94 0.00
N GLY A 241 -16.32 -4.11 -0.35
CA GLY A 241 -15.66 -5.43 -0.36
C GLY A 241 -16.14 -6.36 -1.49
N ARG A 242 -16.76 -5.81 -2.55
CA ARG A 242 -17.32 -6.58 -3.67
C ARG A 242 -16.26 -7.44 -4.38
N SER A 243 -16.69 -8.53 -5.01
CA SER A 243 -15.82 -9.37 -5.83
C SER A 243 -15.45 -8.67 -7.14
N PHE A 244 -14.20 -8.21 -7.25
CA PHE A 244 -13.69 -7.44 -8.41
C PHE A 244 -12.45 -8.04 -9.08
N SER A 245 -11.98 -9.18 -8.60
CA SER A 245 -10.80 -9.87 -9.12
C SER A 245 -11.03 -11.38 -9.17
N PRO A 246 -10.60 -12.08 -10.23
CA PRO A 246 -10.55 -13.55 -10.22
C PRO A 246 -9.48 -14.08 -9.26
N ILE A 247 -8.57 -13.23 -8.77
CA ILE A 247 -7.62 -13.56 -7.70
C ILE A 247 -8.43 -13.80 -6.41
N PRO A 248 -8.42 -15.03 -5.86
CA PRO A 248 -9.20 -15.33 -4.66
C PRO A 248 -8.73 -14.49 -3.47
N TYR A 249 -9.69 -13.96 -2.73
CA TYR A 249 -9.45 -13.30 -1.46
C TYR A 249 -10.40 -13.87 -0.42
N SER A 250 -9.86 -14.26 0.72
CA SER A 250 -10.62 -14.85 1.83
C SER A 250 -10.48 -13.98 3.08
N ALA A 251 -11.59 -13.77 3.79
CA ALA A 251 -11.57 -13.06 5.06
C ALA A 251 -10.72 -13.76 6.14
N SER A 252 -10.34 -15.02 5.96
CA SER A 252 -9.39 -15.70 6.84
C SER A 252 -7.93 -15.45 6.43
N ILE A 253 -7.56 -15.74 5.17
CA ILE A 253 -6.16 -15.87 4.72
C ILE A 253 -5.72 -14.80 3.71
N GLY A 254 -6.56 -13.82 3.41
CA GLY A 254 -6.33 -12.83 2.37
C GLY A 254 -6.14 -13.49 1.01
N TYR A 255 -5.04 -13.18 0.33
CA TYR A 255 -4.64 -13.80 -0.95
C TYR A 255 -4.00 -15.20 -0.78
N GLY A 256 -3.81 -15.68 0.45
CA GLY A 256 -3.29 -17.01 0.76
C GLY A 256 -1.77 -17.06 0.94
N LEU A 257 -1.18 -18.24 0.78
CA LEU A 257 0.23 -18.51 1.12
C LEU A 257 1.20 -17.80 0.17
N VAL A 258 2.20 -17.09 0.70
CA VAL A 258 3.26 -16.47 -0.12
C VAL A 258 4.05 -17.53 -0.91
N ASN A 259 4.36 -17.24 -2.17
CA ASN A 259 5.11 -18.14 -3.06
C ASN A 259 6.25 -17.37 -3.75
N ALA A 260 7.48 -17.62 -3.32
CA ALA A 260 8.67 -16.93 -3.81
C ALA A 260 9.00 -17.27 -5.27
N SER A 261 8.88 -18.54 -5.68
CA SER A 261 9.06 -18.96 -7.07
C SER A 261 8.19 -18.17 -8.05
N ALA A 262 6.89 -18.08 -7.78
CA ALA A 262 5.94 -17.36 -8.62
C ALA A 262 6.17 -15.84 -8.58
N ALA A 263 6.40 -15.28 -7.39
CA ALA A 263 6.59 -13.84 -7.23
C ALA A 263 7.91 -13.33 -7.87
N VAL A 264 9.02 -14.05 -7.67
CA VAL A 264 10.32 -13.72 -8.28
C VAL A 264 10.28 -13.91 -9.80
N ALA A 265 9.63 -14.95 -10.30
CA ALA A 265 9.42 -15.12 -11.74
C ALA A 265 8.59 -13.97 -12.35
N ALA A 266 7.50 -13.56 -11.69
CA ALA A 266 6.66 -12.46 -12.14
C ALA A 266 7.42 -11.12 -12.17
N ALA A 267 8.32 -10.88 -11.20
CA ALA A 267 9.18 -9.68 -11.14
C ALA A 267 10.10 -9.50 -12.37
N ILE A 268 10.40 -10.59 -13.09
CA ILE A 268 11.21 -10.64 -14.31
C ILE A 268 10.40 -11.05 -15.56
N GLY A 269 9.07 -11.03 -15.48
CA GLY A 269 8.17 -11.33 -16.61
C GLY A 269 8.11 -12.80 -17.04
N GLN A 270 8.41 -13.74 -16.14
CA GLN A 270 8.43 -15.18 -16.40
C GLN A 270 7.27 -15.91 -15.69
N SER A 271 6.99 -17.14 -16.13
CA SER A 271 6.12 -18.08 -15.40
C SER A 271 6.84 -18.67 -14.18
N PRO A 272 6.11 -19.12 -13.13
CA PRO A 272 6.71 -19.69 -11.93
C PRO A 272 7.78 -20.75 -12.23
N PHE A 273 8.88 -20.73 -11.48
CA PHE A 273 9.98 -21.66 -11.68
C PHE A 273 9.58 -23.10 -11.31
N SER A 274 10.19 -24.06 -12.00
CA SER A 274 10.02 -25.49 -11.72
C SER A 274 10.41 -25.84 -10.28
N ASP A 275 9.64 -26.74 -9.67
CA ASP A 275 9.93 -27.28 -8.33
C ASP A 275 11.34 -27.87 -8.24
N VAL A 276 11.96 -27.73 -7.06
CA VAL A 276 13.24 -28.35 -6.72
C VAL A 276 13.07 -29.34 -5.55
N PRO A 277 14.04 -30.21 -5.25
CA PRO A 277 13.96 -31.10 -4.08
C PRO A 277 13.85 -30.30 -2.77
N ASN A 278 12.87 -30.65 -1.94
CA ASN A 278 12.69 -30.08 -0.61
C ASN A 278 13.94 -30.28 0.28
N LEU A 279 14.29 -29.26 1.05
CA LEU A 279 15.31 -29.30 2.10
C LEU A 279 14.85 -30.17 3.28
N GLY A 280 13.57 -30.06 3.65
CA GLY A 280 12.95 -30.80 4.74
C GLY A 280 13.46 -30.43 6.14
N GLY A 281 13.16 -31.30 7.11
CA GLY A 281 13.59 -31.12 8.50
C GLY A 281 13.10 -29.80 9.10
N ASN A 282 14.04 -29.01 9.63
CA ASN A 282 13.77 -27.68 10.21
C ASN A 282 13.51 -26.60 9.15
N ASN A 283 13.90 -26.83 7.89
CA ASN A 283 13.78 -25.87 6.77
C ASN A 283 12.48 -26.03 5.97
N TRP A 284 11.51 -26.80 6.47
CA TRP A 284 10.20 -27.05 5.84
C TRP A 284 9.45 -25.75 5.46
N ASN A 285 9.69 -24.68 6.21
CA ASN A 285 9.11 -23.36 5.99
C ASN A 285 9.65 -22.70 4.72
N LEU A 286 10.92 -22.93 4.37
CA LEU A 286 11.55 -22.45 3.14
C LEU A 286 11.00 -23.19 1.91
N ASP A 287 10.83 -24.52 2.02
CA ASP A 287 10.18 -25.36 1.01
C ASP A 287 8.73 -24.89 0.75
N MET A 288 8.00 -24.61 1.83
CA MET A 288 6.59 -24.21 1.78
C MET A 288 6.38 -22.83 1.13
N VAL A 289 7.29 -21.87 1.33
CA VAL A 289 7.25 -20.57 0.62
C VAL A 289 7.96 -20.60 -0.73
N LYS A 290 8.46 -21.74 -1.19
CA LYS A 290 9.10 -21.92 -2.51
C LYS A 290 10.36 -21.06 -2.71
N ALA A 291 11.14 -20.86 -1.65
CA ALA A 291 12.41 -20.14 -1.70
C ALA A 291 13.52 -20.89 -2.46
N PRO A 292 13.72 -22.21 -2.27
CA PRO A 292 14.76 -22.97 -3.00
C PRO A 292 14.65 -22.89 -4.53
N GLU A 293 13.44 -22.82 -5.08
CA GLU A 293 13.20 -22.62 -6.50
C GLU A 293 13.76 -21.27 -7.01
N ALA A 294 13.63 -20.19 -6.24
CA ALA A 294 14.21 -18.88 -6.58
C ALA A 294 15.75 -18.90 -6.46
N TRP A 295 16.29 -19.56 -5.43
CA TRP A 295 17.73 -19.74 -5.26
C TRP A 295 18.36 -20.52 -6.43
N SER A 296 17.63 -21.50 -6.99
CA SER A 296 18.06 -22.26 -8.19
C SER A 296 18.27 -21.38 -9.44
N LYS A 297 17.75 -20.15 -9.43
CA LYS A 297 17.93 -19.14 -10.49
C LYS A 297 18.97 -18.07 -10.13
N GLY A 298 19.63 -18.18 -8.97
CA GLY A 298 20.63 -17.23 -8.48
C GLY A 298 20.05 -16.04 -7.70
N TYR A 299 18.74 -16.01 -7.45
CA TYR A 299 18.12 -14.97 -6.62
C TYR A 299 18.19 -15.37 -5.15
N THR A 300 19.05 -14.70 -4.38
CA THR A 300 19.37 -15.05 -2.98
C THR A 300 19.21 -13.88 -2.01
N GLY A 301 18.70 -12.74 -2.48
CA GLY A 301 18.64 -11.49 -1.70
C GLY A 301 19.92 -10.66 -1.74
N GLN A 302 20.92 -11.10 -2.51
CA GLN A 302 22.21 -10.40 -2.67
C GLN A 302 22.02 -8.91 -3.01
N GLY A 303 22.67 -8.04 -2.23
CA GLY A 303 22.65 -6.59 -2.43
C GLY A 303 21.42 -5.87 -1.86
N ILE A 304 20.50 -6.59 -1.23
CA ILE A 304 19.30 -6.03 -0.59
C ILE A 304 19.52 -5.90 0.92
N VAL A 305 19.13 -4.75 1.49
CA VAL A 305 19.15 -4.47 2.92
C VAL A 305 17.75 -4.61 3.51
N VAL A 306 17.61 -5.43 4.54
CA VAL A 306 16.36 -5.67 5.28
C VAL A 306 16.54 -5.20 6.73
N ALA A 307 15.79 -4.18 7.14
CA ALA A 307 15.83 -3.71 8.52
C ALA A 307 14.90 -4.53 9.42
N VAL A 308 15.45 -4.94 10.57
CA VAL A 308 14.72 -5.61 11.65
C VAL A 308 14.50 -4.57 12.75
N VAL A 309 13.35 -3.91 12.70
CA VAL A 309 12.92 -2.92 13.70
C VAL A 309 12.25 -3.67 14.84
N ASP A 310 13.02 -4.05 15.86
CA ASP A 310 12.60 -5.04 16.88
C ASP A 310 13.43 -4.95 18.20
N SER A 311 13.70 -6.05 18.90
CA SER A 311 14.49 -6.11 20.14
C SER A 311 16.01 -5.96 19.95
N GLY A 312 16.45 -5.69 18.72
CA GLY A 312 17.85 -5.76 18.28
C GLY A 312 18.17 -7.04 17.54
N VAL A 313 19.45 -7.31 17.26
CA VAL A 313 19.91 -8.59 16.70
C VAL A 313 21.22 -8.97 17.38
N ASP A 314 21.42 -10.26 17.69
CA ASP A 314 22.75 -10.81 17.99
C ASP A 314 23.61 -10.79 16.73
N TYR A 315 24.25 -9.65 16.47
CA TYR A 315 25.15 -9.42 15.36
C TYR A 315 26.48 -10.19 15.48
N THR A 316 26.65 -11.00 16.54
CA THR A 316 27.80 -11.91 16.72
C THR A 316 27.42 -13.39 16.54
N HIS A 317 26.16 -13.67 16.18
CA HIS A 317 25.71 -15.02 15.90
C HIS A 317 26.41 -15.56 14.64
N PRO A 318 27.09 -16.73 14.69
CA PRO A 318 27.92 -17.29 13.59
C PRO A 318 27.11 -17.81 12.38
N ASP A 319 25.87 -17.39 12.28
CA ASP A 319 24.90 -17.76 11.24
C ASP A 319 24.24 -16.49 10.65
N LEU A 320 24.70 -15.32 11.09
CA LEU A 320 24.19 -13.99 10.73
C LEU A 320 25.33 -12.96 10.58
N ASP A 321 26.53 -13.22 11.12
CA ASP A 321 27.58 -12.21 11.32
C ASP A 321 28.12 -11.65 10.00
N ASN A 322 28.24 -12.47 8.94
CA ASN A 322 28.60 -11.98 7.61
C ASN A 322 27.42 -11.28 6.91
N ASN A 323 26.19 -11.50 7.38
CA ASN A 323 24.96 -10.87 6.89
C ASN A 323 24.50 -9.63 7.66
N ILE A 324 25.27 -9.14 8.64
CA ILE A 324 24.98 -7.84 9.25
C ILE A 324 25.34 -6.68 8.30
N TRP A 325 24.42 -5.73 8.17
CA TRP A 325 24.63 -4.48 7.46
C TRP A 325 25.61 -3.59 8.21
N ILE A 326 26.50 -2.93 7.46
CA ILE A 326 27.50 -2.01 7.98
C ILE A 326 27.21 -0.62 7.41
N ASN A 327 27.07 0.41 8.27
CA ASN A 327 27.11 1.79 7.81
C ASN A 327 28.53 2.12 7.35
N THR A 328 28.80 2.04 6.04
CA THR A 328 30.12 2.31 5.46
C THR A 328 30.52 3.79 5.50
N LYS A 329 29.69 4.66 6.07
CA LYS A 329 29.95 6.10 6.22
C LYS A 329 30.54 6.45 7.60
N GLU A 330 30.40 5.56 8.59
CA GLU A 330 30.92 5.74 9.95
C GLU A 330 32.33 5.16 10.14
N ILE A 331 33.17 5.84 10.91
CA ILE A 331 34.46 5.31 11.36
C ILE A 331 34.29 4.67 12.72
N THR A 332 34.43 3.34 12.79
CA THR A 332 34.16 2.58 14.01
C THR A 332 34.99 3.03 15.22
N GLY A 333 34.31 3.51 16.27
CA GLY A 333 34.89 3.76 17.59
C GLY A 333 35.58 5.12 17.75
N ASN A 334 35.28 6.10 16.90
CA ASN A 334 35.84 7.46 17.02
C ASN A 334 35.00 8.37 17.94
N GLY A 335 33.75 8.01 18.25
CA GLY A 335 32.84 8.83 19.06
C GLY A 335 32.25 10.02 18.30
N VAL A 336 32.10 9.92 16.97
CA VAL A 336 31.63 10.99 16.09
C VAL A 336 30.54 10.45 15.15
N ASP A 337 29.47 11.24 14.98
CA ASP A 337 28.49 11.09 13.89
C ASP A 337 29.14 11.59 12.59
N ASP A 338 29.86 10.71 11.90
CA ASP A 338 30.66 11.04 10.71
C ASP A 338 29.77 11.37 9.50
N ASP A 339 28.68 10.62 9.33
CA ASP A 339 27.75 10.79 8.22
C ASP A 339 26.67 11.86 8.44
N ARG A 340 26.53 12.34 9.69
CA ARG A 340 25.63 13.40 10.15
C ARG A 340 24.15 13.02 10.09
N ASN A 341 23.85 11.74 10.24
CA ASN A 341 22.47 11.24 10.35
C ASN A 341 21.84 11.47 11.74
N GLY A 342 22.64 11.88 12.74
CA GLY A 342 22.23 12.12 14.12
C GLY A 342 22.56 10.99 15.10
N PHE A 343 23.25 9.94 14.66
CA PHE A 343 23.48 8.70 15.40
C PHE A 343 24.97 8.33 15.43
N VAL A 344 25.67 8.79 16.47
CA VAL A 344 27.13 8.62 16.69
C VAL A 344 27.56 7.15 16.63
N ASP A 345 28.51 6.82 15.75
CA ASP A 345 29.10 5.48 15.59
C ASP A 345 28.06 4.37 15.28
N ASP A 346 26.99 4.65 14.53
CA ASP A 346 25.89 3.71 14.21
C ASP A 346 26.24 2.59 13.21
N VAL A 347 27.50 2.15 13.23
CA VAL A 347 28.19 1.22 12.31
C VAL A 347 27.38 -0.04 11.95
N ARG A 348 26.49 -0.52 12.83
CA ARG A 348 25.67 -1.74 12.62
C ARG A 348 24.18 -1.50 12.83
N GLY A 349 23.73 -0.26 12.75
CA GLY A 349 22.38 0.13 13.17
C GLY A 349 22.35 0.77 14.56
N TRP A 350 21.15 1.09 15.04
CA TRP A 350 20.94 1.92 16.23
C TRP A 350 20.02 1.30 17.27
N ASN A 351 20.24 1.64 18.55
CA ASN A 351 19.37 1.33 19.67
C ASN A 351 18.61 2.58 20.15
N PHE A 352 17.35 2.69 19.73
CA PHE A 352 16.40 3.70 20.18
C PHE A 352 15.85 3.45 21.60
N ALA A 353 15.92 2.22 22.13
CA ALA A 353 15.49 1.93 23.49
C ALA A 353 16.39 2.61 24.54
N ASP A 354 17.71 2.57 24.30
CA ASP A 354 18.75 3.10 25.21
C ASP A 354 19.54 4.28 24.61
N SER A 355 19.16 4.75 23.41
CA SER A 355 19.76 5.87 22.67
C SER A 355 21.29 5.76 22.50
N ASN A 356 21.75 4.64 21.93
CA ASN A 356 23.16 4.38 21.63
C ASN A 356 23.36 3.47 20.41
N ASN A 357 24.62 3.26 20.02
CA ASN A 357 25.03 2.48 18.85
C ASN A 357 25.12 0.96 19.08
N ASN A 358 24.52 0.43 20.15
CA ASN A 358 24.56 -1.00 20.46
C ASN A 358 23.18 -1.66 20.27
N PRO A 359 22.84 -2.10 19.03
CA PRO A 359 21.59 -2.80 18.73
C PRO A 359 21.63 -4.30 19.08
N MET A 360 22.51 -4.75 19.99
CA MET A 360 22.60 -6.14 20.44
C MET A 360 21.28 -6.62 21.09
N ASP A 361 20.86 -7.85 20.73
CA ASP A 361 19.68 -8.49 21.29
C ASP A 361 20.03 -9.37 22.49
N PHE A 362 19.67 -8.90 23.69
CA PHE A 362 19.73 -9.70 24.92
C PHE A 362 18.41 -10.41 25.23
N TYR A 363 17.39 -10.27 24.38
CA TYR A 363 16.10 -10.94 24.53
C TYR A 363 16.07 -12.23 23.68
N TYR A 364 15.66 -12.16 22.42
CA TYR A 364 15.77 -13.21 21.38
C TYR A 364 15.00 -12.87 20.09
N HIS A 365 13.97 -12.01 20.20
CA HIS A 365 12.92 -11.91 19.20
C HIS A 365 13.43 -11.37 17.86
N GLY A 366 14.19 -10.27 17.88
CA GLY A 366 14.77 -9.70 16.67
C GLY A 366 15.88 -10.56 16.07
N THR A 367 16.65 -11.29 16.90
CA THR A 367 17.60 -12.30 16.40
C THR A 367 16.90 -13.41 15.63
N HIS A 368 15.82 -13.97 16.18
CA HIS A 368 15.02 -15.03 15.55
C HIS A 368 14.39 -14.58 14.23
N ILE A 369 13.89 -13.35 14.19
CA ILE A 369 13.39 -12.69 12.96
C ILE A 369 14.52 -12.55 11.92
N ALA A 370 15.69 -12.07 12.32
CA ALA A 370 16.84 -11.92 11.42
C ALA A 370 17.27 -13.27 10.81
N GLY A 371 17.25 -14.36 11.60
CA GLY A 371 17.55 -15.70 11.13
C GLY A 371 16.59 -16.20 10.04
N ILE A 372 15.28 -16.00 10.23
CA ILE A 372 14.26 -16.37 9.23
C ILE A 372 14.47 -15.61 7.90
N ILE A 373 14.87 -14.33 7.98
CA ILE A 373 15.11 -13.48 6.80
C ILE A 373 16.40 -13.92 6.09
N ALA A 374 17.53 -13.92 6.80
CA ALA A 374 18.87 -14.02 6.18
C ALA A 374 19.92 -14.73 7.05
N ALA A 375 19.56 -15.79 7.78
CA ALA A 375 20.59 -16.73 8.23
C ALA A 375 21.36 -17.28 7.01
N GLU A 376 22.66 -17.52 7.20
CA GLU A 376 23.57 -17.84 6.10
C GLU A 376 23.31 -19.24 5.49
N ASN A 377 23.76 -19.44 4.26
CA ASN A 377 23.78 -20.76 3.61
C ASN A 377 25.21 -21.32 3.69
N ASN A 378 25.60 -21.72 4.90
CA ASN A 378 26.97 -22.03 5.32
C ASN A 378 27.18 -23.49 5.76
N GLU A 379 26.21 -24.38 5.46
CA GLU A 379 26.16 -25.80 5.91
C GLU A 379 26.04 -25.99 7.45
N PHE A 380 25.86 -24.92 8.20
CA PHE A 380 25.66 -24.89 9.65
C PHE A 380 24.24 -24.37 9.97
N GLY A 381 23.78 -24.58 11.21
CA GLY A 381 22.62 -23.87 11.73
C GLY A 381 21.31 -24.02 10.95
N MET A 382 20.85 -22.91 10.35
CA MET A 382 19.68 -22.83 9.47
C MET A 382 19.91 -21.81 8.35
N THR A 383 19.10 -21.82 7.30
CA THR A 383 19.24 -20.89 6.16
C THR A 383 18.03 -19.96 6.04
N GLY A 384 18.26 -18.66 5.92
CA GLY A 384 17.20 -17.67 5.76
C GLY A 384 16.58 -17.70 4.36
N VAL A 385 15.35 -17.17 4.22
CA VAL A 385 14.66 -17.08 2.91
C VAL A 385 15.49 -16.31 1.87
N ALA A 386 16.21 -15.28 2.30
CA ALA A 386 17.09 -14.44 1.49
C ALA A 386 18.51 -14.43 2.09
N PHE A 387 19.17 -15.60 2.11
CA PHE A 387 20.43 -15.87 2.80
C PHE A 387 21.67 -15.04 2.37
N ASN A 388 21.58 -14.17 1.35
CA ASN A 388 22.61 -13.18 1.01
C ASN A 388 22.19 -11.71 1.23
N ALA A 389 20.97 -11.47 1.74
CA ALA A 389 20.54 -10.13 2.12
C ALA A 389 21.29 -9.65 3.38
N LYS A 390 21.36 -8.33 3.57
CA LYS A 390 21.98 -7.73 4.76
C LYS A 390 20.93 -7.27 5.76
N ILE A 391 21.02 -7.76 6.98
CA ILE A 391 20.17 -7.36 8.10
C ILE A 391 20.65 -6.03 8.67
N MET A 392 19.79 -5.03 8.78
CA MET A 392 20.03 -3.81 9.55
C MET A 392 19.32 -3.93 10.92
N PRO A 393 20.05 -4.21 12.01
CA PRO A 393 19.51 -4.19 13.36
C PRO A 393 19.01 -2.80 13.77
N VAL A 394 17.72 -2.68 14.12
CA VAL A 394 17.16 -1.43 14.64
C VAL A 394 16.41 -1.73 15.93
N LYS A 395 17.09 -1.52 17.06
CA LYS A 395 16.59 -1.91 18.38
C LYS A 395 15.68 -0.83 18.95
N VAL A 396 14.39 -1.13 19.10
CA VAL A 396 13.38 -0.16 19.58
C VAL A 396 12.78 -0.52 20.95
N TYR A 397 13.08 -1.72 21.47
CA TYR A 397 12.73 -2.14 22.83
C TYR A 397 13.71 -3.18 23.44
N ASN A 398 13.57 -3.45 24.74
CA ASN A 398 14.53 -4.23 25.54
C ASN A 398 14.01 -5.57 26.10
N GLY A 399 12.74 -5.91 25.96
CA GLY A 399 12.20 -7.19 26.44
C GLY A 399 10.73 -7.39 26.09
N ALA A 400 10.05 -8.32 26.77
CA ALA A 400 8.72 -8.83 26.42
C ALA A 400 7.60 -7.77 26.30
N ASN A 401 7.69 -6.64 27.02
CA ASN A 401 6.76 -5.53 26.90
C ASN A 401 7.17 -4.65 25.71
N GLY A 402 6.95 -5.15 24.49
CA GLY A 402 7.38 -4.54 23.23
C GLY A 402 7.05 -3.05 23.17
N GLY A 403 8.07 -2.23 22.88
CA GLY A 403 7.92 -0.79 22.78
C GLY A 403 7.16 -0.44 21.51
N TYR A 404 6.03 0.25 21.64
CA TYR A 404 5.22 0.74 20.53
C TYR A 404 5.14 2.28 20.56
N GLY A 405 4.91 2.91 19.41
CA GLY A 405 4.90 4.38 19.28
C GLY A 405 6.25 4.97 18.90
N VAL A 406 6.75 5.95 19.67
CA VAL A 406 7.81 6.88 19.21
C VAL A 406 9.13 6.22 18.79
N ASN A 407 9.62 5.22 19.52
CA ASN A 407 10.87 4.53 19.19
C ASN A 407 10.75 3.70 17.90
N VAL A 408 9.60 3.04 17.69
CA VAL A 408 9.29 2.31 16.45
C VAL A 408 9.20 3.29 15.28
N ALA A 409 8.51 4.40 15.48
CA ALA A 409 8.36 5.44 14.46
C ALA A 409 9.69 6.13 14.12
N ALA A 410 10.64 6.20 15.06
CA ALA A 410 12.01 6.66 14.81
C ALA A 410 12.82 5.59 14.07
N GLY A 411 12.77 4.33 14.51
CA GLY A 411 13.47 3.20 13.90
C GLY A 411 13.07 2.94 12.44
N ILE A 412 11.79 3.07 12.11
CA ILE A 412 11.29 2.97 10.71
C ILE A 412 11.88 4.08 9.83
N ARG A 413 11.97 5.32 10.34
CA ARG A 413 12.57 6.44 9.59
C ARG A 413 14.06 6.23 9.40
N TYR A 414 14.76 5.92 10.48
CA TYR A 414 16.17 5.56 10.48
C TYR A 414 16.49 4.49 9.42
N ALA A 415 15.72 3.39 9.40
CA ALA A 415 15.91 2.32 8.44
C ALA A 415 15.75 2.81 6.98
N ALA A 416 14.70 3.58 6.69
CA ALA A 416 14.47 4.13 5.36
C ALA A 416 15.51 5.20 4.96
N ASP A 417 16.02 5.97 5.91
CA ASP A 417 17.06 6.99 5.68
C ASP A 417 18.44 6.38 5.45
N ASN A 418 18.77 5.30 6.14
CA ASN A 418 19.99 4.51 5.94
C ASN A 418 19.87 3.43 4.84
N GLY A 419 18.82 3.50 4.01
CA GLY A 419 18.74 2.77 2.74
C GLY A 419 18.23 1.33 2.84
N ALA A 420 17.48 0.98 3.88
CA ALA A 420 16.75 -0.29 3.92
C ALA A 420 15.76 -0.40 2.75
N ASN A 421 15.86 -1.48 1.98
CA ASN A 421 14.95 -1.79 0.88
C ASN A 421 13.66 -2.43 1.40
N VAL A 422 13.75 -3.18 2.50
CA VAL A 422 12.62 -3.82 3.18
C VAL A 422 12.71 -3.53 4.69
N ILE A 423 11.59 -3.28 5.34
CA ILE A 423 11.46 -3.21 6.80
C ILE A 423 10.52 -4.32 7.28
N ASN A 424 10.97 -5.13 8.23
CA ASN A 424 10.12 -6.06 8.97
C ASN A 424 9.63 -5.42 10.29
N LEU A 425 8.31 -5.43 10.50
CA LEU A 425 7.66 -5.02 11.76
C LEU A 425 6.84 -6.18 12.33
N SER A 426 7.46 -6.92 13.26
CA SER A 426 6.85 -8.05 13.97
C SER A 426 6.13 -7.62 15.27
N MET A 427 5.35 -6.55 15.19
CA MET A 427 4.66 -5.92 16.32
C MET A 427 3.34 -5.27 15.89
N GLY A 428 2.39 -5.16 16.82
CA GLY A 428 1.10 -4.52 16.59
C GLY A 428 0.31 -4.28 17.88
N ASN A 429 -0.80 -3.54 17.76
CA ASN A 429 -1.86 -3.37 18.75
C ASN A 429 -3.13 -2.76 18.12
N ASP A 430 -4.19 -2.59 18.91
CA ASP A 430 -5.45 -1.97 18.47
C ASP A 430 -5.43 -0.42 18.37
N ILE A 431 -4.29 0.25 18.56
CA ILE A 431 -4.24 1.72 18.66
C ILE A 431 -4.22 2.37 17.26
N THR A 432 -5.31 3.05 16.92
CA THR A 432 -5.43 3.89 15.72
C THR A 432 -4.61 5.18 15.82
N ASN A 433 -4.13 5.70 14.67
CA ASN A 433 -3.46 7.01 14.52
C ASN A 433 -2.07 7.11 15.17
N ASP A 434 -1.34 6.01 15.27
CA ASP A 434 0.02 5.99 15.81
C ASP A 434 1.02 6.75 14.90
N PRO A 435 2.02 7.48 15.45
CA PRO A 435 3.15 8.04 14.69
C PRO A 435 3.90 7.03 13.80
N VAL A 436 3.84 5.73 14.11
CA VAL A 436 4.30 4.60 13.27
C VAL A 436 3.64 4.65 11.88
N THR A 437 2.36 4.97 11.77
CA THR A 437 1.66 5.07 10.47
C THR A 437 2.32 6.12 9.55
N GLN A 438 2.71 7.26 10.13
CA GLN A 438 3.41 8.31 9.38
C GLN A 438 4.84 7.91 9.05
N ALA A 439 5.48 7.06 9.88
CA ALA A 439 6.78 6.49 9.59
C ALA A 439 6.73 5.45 8.46
N ILE A 440 5.71 4.58 8.43
CA ILE A 440 5.49 3.61 7.35
C ILE A 440 5.28 4.33 6.02
N ARG A 441 4.43 5.36 6.00
CA ARG A 441 4.23 6.21 4.81
C ARG A 441 5.51 6.94 4.38
N TYR A 442 6.34 7.35 5.33
CA TYR A 442 7.65 7.93 5.05
C TYR A 442 8.59 6.90 4.41
N ALA A 443 8.65 5.67 4.92
CA ALA A 443 9.50 4.61 4.38
C ALA A 443 9.07 4.16 2.97
N ILE A 444 7.78 3.96 2.73
CA ILE A 444 7.24 3.70 1.38
C ILE A 444 7.54 4.90 0.47
N GLY A 445 7.32 6.12 0.99
CA GLY A 445 7.75 7.39 0.42
C GLY A 445 9.27 7.65 0.42
N LYS A 446 10.09 6.61 0.60
CA LYS A 446 11.55 6.58 0.37
C LYS A 446 11.96 5.42 -0.57
N GLY A 447 11.01 4.58 -1.01
CA GLY A 447 11.27 3.39 -1.82
C GLY A 447 11.39 2.08 -1.03
N THR A 448 11.05 2.07 0.26
CA THR A 448 11.16 0.89 1.14
C THR A 448 9.85 0.10 1.21
N VAL A 449 9.91 -1.22 1.02
CA VAL A 449 8.79 -2.16 1.27
C VAL A 449 8.62 -2.35 2.78
N VAL A 450 7.38 -2.36 3.29
CA VAL A 450 7.11 -2.57 4.72
C VAL A 450 6.24 -3.81 4.92
N ILE A 451 6.71 -4.74 5.74
CA ILE A 451 6.03 -6.00 6.07
C ILE A 451 5.58 -5.97 7.53
N LEU A 452 4.34 -6.37 7.78
CA LEU A 452 3.60 -6.13 9.01
C LEU A 452 3.02 -7.45 9.54
N SER A 453 3.40 -7.88 10.74
CA SER A 453 2.74 -9.04 11.37
C SER A 453 1.28 -8.72 11.71
N SER A 454 0.34 -9.63 11.41
CA SER A 454 -1.09 -9.32 11.53
C SER A 454 -1.66 -9.24 12.96
N GLY A 455 -1.04 -9.89 13.96
CA GLY A 455 -1.53 -9.94 15.35
C GLY A 455 -1.76 -11.38 15.86
N ASN A 456 -1.79 -11.58 17.17
CA ASN A 456 -1.72 -12.93 17.79
C ASN A 456 -2.93 -13.28 18.70
N ASP A 457 -4.06 -12.62 18.50
CA ASP A 457 -5.25 -12.70 19.36
C ASP A 457 -6.37 -13.59 18.78
N GLY A 458 -6.19 -14.08 17.55
CA GLY A 458 -7.16 -14.88 16.80
C GLY A 458 -8.30 -14.06 16.19
N ASP A 459 -8.17 -12.74 16.16
CA ASP A 459 -9.23 -11.81 15.79
C ASP A 459 -9.58 -11.84 14.29
N ILE A 460 -10.78 -11.36 13.96
CA ILE A 460 -11.33 -11.42 12.58
C ILE A 460 -10.75 -10.37 11.62
N VAL A 461 -9.88 -9.48 12.10
CA VAL A 461 -9.19 -8.42 11.33
C VAL A 461 -7.77 -8.24 11.88
N PRO A 462 -6.79 -7.72 11.11
CA PRO A 462 -5.41 -7.51 11.60
C PRO A 462 -5.34 -6.37 12.61
N ASP A 463 -4.29 -6.31 13.42
CA ASP A 463 -3.97 -5.17 14.30
C ASP A 463 -3.46 -3.96 13.51
N TYR A 464 -3.31 -2.81 14.16
CA TYR A 464 -2.43 -1.78 13.64
C TYR A 464 -0.96 -2.15 13.96
N PRO A 465 0.00 -1.96 13.02
CA PRO A 465 -0.16 -1.22 11.77
C PRO A 465 -0.66 -2.07 10.60
N ALA A 466 -0.75 -3.40 10.72
CA ALA A 466 -1.11 -4.31 9.62
C ALA A 466 -2.44 -3.96 8.92
N ARG A 467 -3.44 -3.45 9.65
CA ARG A 467 -4.74 -2.98 9.11
C ARG A 467 -4.58 -1.78 8.13
N TYR A 468 -3.43 -1.11 8.11
CA TYR A 468 -3.09 -0.09 7.10
C TYR A 468 -2.60 -0.65 5.75
N ALA A 469 -2.40 -1.96 5.61
CA ALA A 469 -2.16 -2.63 4.32
C ALA A 469 -3.36 -2.55 3.34
N THR A 470 -4.43 -1.86 3.71
CA THR A 470 -5.45 -1.32 2.78
C THR A 470 -4.88 -0.26 1.83
N HIS A 471 -3.71 0.31 2.18
CA HIS A 471 -3.06 1.43 1.48
C HIS A 471 -1.52 1.34 1.48
N PHE A 472 -0.90 0.69 2.47
CA PHE A 472 0.53 0.76 2.75
C PHE A 472 1.08 -0.53 3.39
N GLY A 473 2.04 -1.19 2.75
CA GLY A 473 2.71 -2.38 3.29
C GLY A 473 1.88 -3.66 3.17
N ILE A 474 2.47 -4.78 3.59
CA ILE A 474 1.86 -6.11 3.49
C ILE A 474 1.60 -6.68 4.89
N ALA A 475 0.34 -7.01 5.18
CA ALA A 475 -0.07 -7.73 6.39
C ALA A 475 0.20 -9.24 6.24
N VAL A 476 0.70 -9.89 7.29
CA VAL A 476 1.11 -11.31 7.23
C VAL A 476 0.44 -12.14 8.33
N GLY A 477 -0.35 -13.11 7.92
CA GLY A 477 -0.92 -14.17 8.76
C GLY A 477 0.01 -15.37 8.94
N SER A 478 -0.17 -16.09 10.04
CA SER A 478 0.60 -17.29 10.40
C SER A 478 -0.17 -18.57 10.02
N VAL A 479 0.51 -19.50 9.33
CA VAL A 479 0.03 -20.86 9.05
C VAL A 479 0.96 -21.93 9.61
N ASP A 480 0.44 -23.14 9.81
CA ASP A 480 1.19 -24.34 10.18
C ASP A 480 1.84 -25.05 8.97
N ARG A 481 2.57 -26.15 9.24
CA ARG A 481 3.23 -27.00 8.22
C ARG A 481 2.27 -27.67 7.23
N ASN A 482 0.98 -27.70 7.53
CA ASN A 482 -0.06 -28.26 6.67
C ASN A 482 -0.84 -27.16 5.93
N ASN A 483 -0.39 -25.90 6.00
CA ASN A 483 -1.09 -24.72 5.48
C ASN A 483 -2.45 -24.43 6.14
N ASN A 484 -2.66 -24.89 7.38
CA ASN A 484 -3.80 -24.48 8.19
C ASN A 484 -3.52 -23.11 8.81
N MET A 485 -4.52 -22.24 8.84
CA MET A 485 -4.43 -20.95 9.54
C MET A 485 -4.21 -21.17 11.04
N SER A 486 -3.16 -20.55 11.59
CA SER A 486 -2.85 -20.62 13.01
C SER A 486 -4.00 -20.05 13.84
N TRP A 487 -4.35 -20.70 14.95
CA TRP A 487 -5.50 -20.29 15.75
C TRP A 487 -5.34 -18.87 16.31
N ILE A 488 -4.13 -18.50 16.74
CA ILE A 488 -3.76 -17.14 17.20
C ILE A 488 -3.68 -16.08 16.10
N SER A 489 -3.55 -16.43 14.82
CA SER A 489 -3.25 -15.40 13.80
C SER A 489 -4.43 -14.49 13.52
N ASN A 490 -4.30 -13.17 13.72
CA ASN A 490 -5.36 -12.24 13.34
C ASN A 490 -5.62 -12.31 11.83
N ARG A 491 -6.89 -12.43 11.46
CA ARG A 491 -7.36 -12.79 10.11
C ARG A 491 -7.38 -11.57 9.17
N ALA A 492 -7.50 -11.81 7.86
CA ALA A 492 -7.50 -10.73 6.87
C ALA A 492 -8.73 -9.79 6.94
N GLY A 493 -9.90 -10.30 7.33
CA GLY A 493 -11.15 -9.55 7.37
C GLY A 493 -11.83 -9.38 6.01
N THR A 494 -13.05 -8.83 6.02
CA THR A 494 -13.87 -8.68 4.80
C THR A 494 -13.46 -7.49 3.93
N THR A 495 -12.82 -6.47 4.51
CA THR A 495 -12.21 -5.37 3.75
C THR A 495 -10.95 -5.88 3.07
N ARG A 496 -10.89 -5.81 1.74
CA ARG A 496 -9.70 -6.21 1.00
C ARG A 496 -8.52 -5.29 1.35
N LEU A 497 -7.40 -5.92 1.70
CA LEU A 497 -6.11 -5.32 2.00
C LEU A 497 -5.00 -6.26 1.54
N ASP A 498 -3.78 -5.76 1.40
CA ASP A 498 -2.62 -6.55 0.97
C ASP A 498 -2.18 -7.49 2.10
N TYR A 499 -2.88 -8.62 2.18
CA TYR A 499 -2.73 -9.66 3.19
C TYR A 499 -2.34 -10.98 2.53
N VAL A 500 -1.25 -11.58 3.01
CA VAL A 500 -0.84 -12.95 2.69
C VAL A 500 -0.63 -13.75 3.97
N THR A 501 -0.45 -15.06 3.82
CA THR A 501 -0.05 -15.95 4.92
C THR A 501 1.35 -16.52 4.67
N ALA A 502 2.06 -16.83 5.75
CA ALA A 502 3.36 -17.47 5.71
C ALA A 502 3.56 -18.39 6.93
N PRO A 503 4.53 -19.33 6.89
CA PRO A 503 4.82 -20.22 8.02
C PRO A 503 5.08 -19.47 9.32
N GLY A 504 4.26 -19.69 10.34
CA GLY A 504 4.38 -18.99 11.63
C GLY A 504 4.00 -19.83 12.84
N VAL A 505 3.97 -21.16 12.70
CA VAL A 505 3.81 -22.13 13.79
C VAL A 505 5.02 -23.05 13.77
N ASP A 506 5.65 -23.25 14.92
CA ASP A 506 6.82 -24.08 15.13
C ASP A 506 7.98 -23.76 14.16
N ILE A 507 8.30 -22.48 14.08
CA ILE A 507 9.41 -21.94 13.29
C ILE A 507 10.72 -22.00 14.08
N TYR A 508 11.63 -22.85 13.63
CA TYR A 508 13.00 -22.95 14.11
C TYR A 508 13.84 -21.79 13.55
N SER A 509 14.54 -21.05 14.41
CA SER A 509 15.51 -20.04 13.99
C SER A 509 16.55 -19.73 15.07
N THR A 510 17.44 -18.78 14.77
CA THR A 510 18.56 -18.33 15.62
C THR A 510 18.09 -17.70 16.93
N PHE A 511 18.93 -17.78 17.95
CA PHE A 511 18.74 -17.22 19.29
C PHE A 511 20.08 -16.65 19.78
N PRO A 512 20.08 -15.58 20.61
CA PRO A 512 21.30 -15.00 21.14
C PRO A 512 22.20 -16.02 21.84
N LEU A 513 23.51 -15.78 21.75
CA LEU A 513 24.59 -16.65 22.24
C LEU A 513 24.77 -17.93 21.40
N SER A 514 24.70 -17.80 20.07
CA SER A 514 24.93 -18.92 19.11
C SER A 514 23.98 -20.11 19.31
N ARG A 515 22.72 -19.84 19.66
CA ARG A 515 21.70 -20.86 19.96
C ARG A 515 20.64 -20.88 18.87
N TYR A 516 19.76 -21.88 18.95
CA TYR A 516 18.59 -21.98 18.10
C TYR A 516 17.38 -22.38 18.93
N GLY A 517 16.19 -22.10 18.42
CA GLY A 517 14.95 -22.46 19.10
C GLY A 517 13.71 -22.22 18.25
N THR A 518 12.60 -22.77 18.73
CA THR A 518 11.34 -22.81 18.01
C THR A 518 10.34 -21.82 18.60
N LYS A 519 9.62 -21.09 17.75
CA LYS A 519 8.59 -20.11 18.15
C LYS A 519 7.37 -20.13 17.22
N THR A 520 6.26 -19.59 17.72
CA THR A 520 4.94 -19.55 17.07
C THR A 520 4.31 -18.17 17.25
N GLY A 521 3.72 -17.62 16.18
CA GLY A 521 3.16 -16.26 16.10
C GLY A 521 3.31 -15.63 14.72
N THR A 522 2.50 -14.61 14.42
CA THR A 522 2.60 -13.83 13.16
C THR A 522 3.92 -13.08 13.03
N SER A 523 4.57 -12.79 14.16
CA SER A 523 5.91 -12.24 14.27
C SER A 523 6.98 -13.07 13.56
N TYR A 524 6.73 -14.38 13.37
CA TYR A 524 7.63 -15.34 12.73
C TYR A 524 7.20 -15.70 11.31
N ALA A 525 6.02 -15.25 10.87
CA ALA A 525 5.52 -15.37 9.50
C ALA A 525 5.89 -14.13 8.65
N ALA A 526 5.80 -12.93 9.24
CA ALA A 526 6.25 -11.68 8.63
C ALA A 526 7.67 -11.76 8.01
N PRO A 527 8.70 -12.27 8.71
CA PRO A 527 10.06 -12.35 8.16
C PRO A 527 10.20 -13.23 6.92
N HIS A 528 9.37 -14.26 6.72
CA HIS A 528 9.39 -15.00 5.44
C HIS A 528 9.02 -14.09 4.28
N VAL A 529 7.97 -13.27 4.44
CA VAL A 529 7.52 -12.33 3.40
C VAL A 529 8.54 -11.21 3.20
N SER A 530 9.24 -10.76 4.26
CA SER A 530 10.38 -9.85 4.13
C SER A 530 11.53 -10.47 3.32
N GLY A 531 11.84 -11.75 3.55
CA GLY A 531 12.78 -12.50 2.72
C GLY A 531 12.32 -12.60 1.26
N VAL A 532 11.06 -12.93 1.00
CA VAL A 532 10.51 -12.98 -0.37
C VAL A 532 10.57 -11.62 -1.06
N ALA A 533 10.27 -10.53 -0.37
CA ALA A 533 10.44 -9.17 -0.89
C ALA A 533 11.91 -8.87 -1.26
N ALA A 534 12.87 -9.34 -0.45
CA ALA A 534 14.29 -9.22 -0.78
C ALA A 534 14.71 -10.09 -1.97
N LEU A 535 14.16 -11.30 -2.14
CA LEU A 535 14.38 -12.12 -3.33
C LEU A 535 13.86 -11.40 -4.59
N ILE A 536 12.65 -10.84 -4.55
CA ILE A 536 12.04 -10.06 -5.65
C ILE A 536 12.92 -8.86 -6.02
N LEU A 537 13.34 -8.06 -5.04
CA LEU A 537 14.17 -6.88 -5.29
C LEU A 537 15.58 -7.24 -5.77
N SER A 538 16.14 -8.39 -5.36
CA SER A 538 17.40 -8.89 -5.92
C SER A 538 17.28 -9.32 -7.40
N ALA A 539 16.07 -9.70 -7.84
CA ALA A 539 15.79 -10.02 -9.24
C ALA A 539 15.48 -8.78 -10.09
N ASN A 540 14.83 -7.77 -9.51
CA ASN A 540 14.50 -6.52 -10.18
C ASN A 540 14.52 -5.34 -9.18
N PRO A 541 15.67 -4.64 -9.02
CA PRO A 541 15.84 -3.59 -8.02
C PRO A 541 15.15 -2.26 -8.39
N ASN A 542 14.53 -2.16 -9.58
CA ASN A 542 13.82 -0.96 -10.03
C ASN A 542 12.32 -0.96 -9.66
N LEU A 543 11.84 -2.00 -8.97
CA LEU A 543 10.45 -2.09 -8.54
C LEU A 543 10.19 -1.12 -7.37
N SER A 544 9.14 -0.31 -7.51
CA SER A 544 8.59 0.48 -6.39
C SER A 544 7.97 -0.43 -5.32
N PRO A 545 7.84 0.01 -4.05
CA PRO A 545 7.23 -0.79 -3.00
C PRO A 545 5.86 -1.34 -3.37
N VAL A 546 5.00 -0.49 -3.93
CA VAL A 546 3.68 -0.89 -4.41
C VAL A 546 3.76 -2.02 -5.44
N GLN A 547 4.72 -1.99 -6.37
CA GLN A 547 4.87 -3.07 -7.36
C GLN A 547 5.27 -4.40 -6.69
N VAL A 548 6.11 -4.37 -5.65
CA VAL A 548 6.46 -5.57 -4.87
C VAL A 548 5.22 -6.09 -4.11
N GLU A 549 4.44 -5.19 -3.50
CA GLU A 549 3.15 -5.52 -2.86
C GLU A 549 2.21 -6.21 -3.87
N ARG A 550 2.04 -5.66 -5.09
CA ARG A 550 1.23 -6.26 -6.17
C ARG A 550 1.73 -7.64 -6.58
N ILE A 551 3.05 -7.79 -6.74
CA ILE A 551 3.68 -9.05 -7.18
C ILE A 551 3.46 -10.15 -6.14
N ILE A 552 3.64 -9.84 -4.86
CA ILE A 552 3.43 -10.80 -3.76
C ILE A 552 1.96 -11.22 -3.66
N THR A 553 1.02 -10.27 -3.66
CA THR A 553 -0.40 -10.58 -3.49
C THR A 553 -1.01 -11.29 -4.71
N ALA A 554 -0.65 -10.89 -5.92
CA ALA A 554 -1.18 -11.52 -7.14
C ALA A 554 -0.63 -12.93 -7.41
N ASN A 555 0.53 -13.28 -6.84
CA ASN A 555 1.15 -14.61 -6.98
C ASN A 555 1.01 -15.49 -5.72
N ALA A 556 0.39 -14.99 -4.65
CA ALA A 556 0.06 -15.81 -3.48
C ALA A 556 -0.85 -17.00 -3.87
N ASN A 557 -0.69 -18.11 -3.15
CA ASN A 557 -1.38 -19.39 -3.37
C ASN A 557 -1.20 -19.99 -4.79
N SER A 558 -0.17 -19.56 -5.53
CA SER A 558 0.11 -20.02 -6.89
C SER A 558 0.80 -21.39 -6.94
N ASN A 559 0.13 -22.43 -6.45
CA ASN A 559 0.44 -23.82 -6.80
C ASN A 559 -0.04 -24.19 -8.23
N ARG A 560 -0.27 -23.18 -9.07
CA ARG A 560 -0.76 -23.33 -10.45
C ARG A 560 0.42 -23.36 -11.42
N SER A 561 0.81 -24.56 -11.81
CA SER A 561 1.43 -24.80 -13.12
C SER A 561 0.48 -24.33 -14.23
N GLY A 562 0.56 -23.06 -14.64
CA GLY A 562 -0.26 -22.53 -15.75
C GLY A 562 -0.74 -21.08 -15.68
N PHE A 563 -0.39 -20.26 -14.67
CA PHE A 563 -0.68 -18.82 -14.73
C PHE A 563 0.36 -18.07 -15.59
N SER A 564 0.28 -18.30 -16.90
CA SER A 564 0.86 -17.38 -17.88
C SER A 564 -0.08 -16.18 -18.04
N LEU A 565 0.47 -14.96 -18.04
CA LEU A 565 -0.27 -13.75 -18.40
C LEU A 565 -0.87 -13.79 -19.83
N ALA A 566 -0.46 -14.77 -20.66
CA ALA A 566 -1.07 -15.02 -21.98
C ALA A 566 -2.39 -15.84 -21.94
N ASN A 567 -2.72 -16.50 -20.82
CA ASN A 567 -3.85 -17.44 -20.74
C ASN A 567 -5.22 -16.79 -20.45
N SER A 568 -5.29 -15.46 -20.28
CA SER A 568 -6.57 -14.71 -20.20
C SER A 568 -7.41 -14.79 -21.49
N THR A 569 -6.82 -15.27 -22.59
CA THR A 569 -7.49 -15.51 -23.88
C THR A 569 -8.47 -16.70 -23.87
N ASN A 570 -8.37 -17.62 -22.90
CA ASN A 570 -9.08 -18.91 -22.92
C ASN A 570 -10.35 -19.01 -22.05
N GLN A 571 -10.83 -17.91 -21.43
CA GLN A 571 -12.19 -17.87 -20.86
C GLN A 571 -13.31 -17.81 -21.92
N SER A 572 -12.96 -17.87 -23.20
CA SER A 572 -13.91 -18.03 -24.32
C SER A 572 -14.56 -19.42 -24.39
N GLN A 573 -14.02 -20.45 -23.73
CA GLN A 573 -14.54 -21.83 -23.85
C GLN A 573 -15.65 -22.19 -22.84
N GLU A 574 -15.72 -21.59 -21.65
CA GLU A 574 -16.88 -21.80 -20.75
C GLU A 574 -18.17 -21.12 -21.25
N VAL A 575 -18.05 -20.10 -22.11
CA VAL A 575 -19.20 -19.48 -22.78
C VAL A 575 -19.79 -20.40 -23.86
N ALA A 576 -18.97 -21.25 -24.49
CA ALA A 576 -19.44 -22.21 -25.51
C ALA A 576 -20.31 -23.34 -24.92
N ALA A 577 -20.18 -23.65 -23.63
CA ALA A 577 -21.04 -24.60 -22.93
C ALA A 577 -22.45 -24.03 -22.64
N LEU A 578 -22.62 -22.70 -22.68
CA LEU A 578 -23.91 -22.03 -22.46
C LEU A 578 -24.63 -21.66 -23.77
N SER A 579 -23.91 -21.47 -24.88
CA SER A 579 -24.54 -21.24 -26.20
C SER A 579 -25.10 -22.52 -26.83
N ALA A 580 -24.55 -23.70 -26.52
CA ALA A 580 -25.04 -24.99 -27.04
C ALA A 580 -26.43 -25.43 -26.51
N SER A 581 -27.02 -24.68 -25.57
CA SER A 581 -28.34 -24.96 -24.99
C SER A 581 -29.48 -24.10 -25.58
N PHE A 582 -29.21 -23.24 -26.57
CA PHE A 582 -30.19 -22.29 -27.10
C PHE A 582 -30.53 -22.44 -28.60
N ASP A 583 -29.86 -23.34 -29.33
CA ASP A 583 -30.17 -23.69 -30.73
C ASP A 583 -30.97 -25.00 -30.84
N SER A 584 -32.06 -25.09 -30.08
CA SER A 584 -33.14 -26.04 -30.38
C SER A 584 -34.49 -25.35 -30.18
N VAL A 585 -35.42 -25.57 -31.11
CA VAL A 585 -36.74 -24.92 -31.21
C VAL A 585 -36.71 -23.48 -31.76
N THR A 586 -36.28 -23.34 -33.01
CA THR A 586 -37.06 -22.50 -33.95
C THR A 586 -37.81 -23.42 -34.90
N GLY A 587 -39.14 -23.39 -34.80
CA GLY A 587 -40.03 -24.23 -35.59
C GLY A 587 -41.47 -23.75 -35.48
N ASP A 588 -41.92 -23.06 -36.53
CA ASP A 588 -43.29 -23.02 -37.01
C ASP A 588 -44.39 -22.18 -36.28
N LEU A 589 -44.78 -21.11 -37.00
CA LEU A 589 -46.16 -20.66 -37.35
C LEU A 589 -46.72 -19.32 -36.80
N ILE A 590 -46.94 -18.40 -37.76
CA ILE A 590 -48.14 -17.57 -38.00
C ILE A 590 -48.65 -16.61 -36.89
N GLU A 591 -48.34 -15.31 -37.08
CA GLU A 591 -49.25 -14.14 -37.30
C GLU A 591 -50.58 -13.93 -36.50
N PRO A 592 -51.17 -12.70 -36.48
CA PRO A 592 -51.26 -11.93 -35.23
C PRO A 592 -52.69 -11.53 -34.80
N GLU A 593 -52.89 -11.05 -33.57
CA GLU A 593 -54.00 -10.12 -33.31
C GLU A 593 -53.88 -9.19 -32.07
N SER A 594 -54.67 -8.12 -32.20
CA SER A 594 -54.84 -6.86 -31.46
C SER A 594 -55.09 -6.79 -29.93
N ASN A 595 -55.04 -5.52 -29.45
CA ASN A 595 -55.95 -4.86 -28.48
C ASN A 595 -55.57 -4.61 -26.99
N ASN A 596 -55.10 -3.37 -26.73
CA ASN A 596 -55.83 -2.26 -26.04
C ASN A 596 -55.96 -2.17 -24.48
N LEU A 597 -56.27 -0.92 -24.03
CA LEU A 597 -56.61 -0.42 -22.67
C LEU A 597 -55.42 -0.06 -21.75
N ARG A 598 -55.19 1.20 -21.32
CA ARG A 598 -55.97 2.13 -20.42
C ARG A 598 -55.95 1.72 -18.94
N SER A 599 -55.94 2.57 -17.91
CA SER A 599 -55.56 3.99 -17.68
C SER A 599 -55.91 4.38 -16.22
N SER A 600 -55.14 5.29 -15.58
CA SER A 600 -55.49 6.08 -14.36
C SER A 600 -55.77 5.28 -13.04
N ASP A 601 -55.89 5.84 -11.81
CA ASP A 601 -56.02 7.24 -11.32
C ASP A 601 -55.54 7.43 -9.84
N ARG A 602 -55.01 8.64 -9.55
CA ARG A 602 -55.23 9.55 -8.39
C ARG A 602 -55.23 9.16 -6.87
N ILE A 603 -54.40 9.93 -6.14
CA ILE A 603 -54.70 10.87 -5.00
C ILE A 603 -55.25 10.32 -3.66
N HIS A 604 -54.56 10.64 -2.55
CA HIS A 604 -55.10 11.52 -1.49
C HIS A 604 -54.00 12.28 -0.71
N ASN A 605 -54.41 13.35 -0.03
CA ASN A 605 -53.61 14.48 0.48
C ASN A 605 -53.99 14.80 1.95
N THR A 606 -53.23 15.70 2.60
CA THR A 606 -53.45 16.47 3.86
C THR A 606 -52.60 16.06 5.09
N SER A 607 -52.18 16.94 6.00
CA SER A 607 -51.90 18.41 5.94
C SER A 607 -51.19 18.90 7.22
N VAL A 608 -50.23 19.81 7.06
CA VAL A 608 -49.94 21.04 7.86
C VAL A 608 -49.98 21.01 9.41
N VAL A 609 -48.86 21.42 10.04
CA VAL A 609 -48.82 22.44 11.12
C VAL A 609 -47.56 23.31 10.97
N ASP A 610 -47.71 24.64 10.91
CA ASP A 610 -46.64 25.64 10.97
C ASP A 610 -46.46 26.22 12.40
N VAL A 611 -45.22 26.59 12.77
CA VAL A 611 -44.92 27.64 13.79
C VAL A 611 -43.65 28.42 13.37
N VAL A 612 -43.64 29.74 13.58
CA VAL A 612 -42.85 30.74 12.80
C VAL A 612 -42.01 31.70 13.68
N GLU A 613 -40.87 32.18 13.15
CA GLU A 613 -39.98 33.27 13.65
C GLU A 613 -39.29 33.06 15.04
N THR A 614 -38.20 33.72 15.46
CA THR A 614 -37.18 34.69 14.93
C THR A 614 -35.86 34.53 15.75
N ALA A 615 -34.68 35.15 15.52
CA ALA A 615 -33.91 35.60 14.34
C ALA A 615 -32.50 36.15 14.77
N ILE A 616 -31.52 36.22 13.83
CA ILE A 616 -30.41 37.20 13.55
C ILE A 616 -29.81 38.08 14.72
N PRO A 617 -28.52 38.55 14.76
CA PRO A 617 -27.26 38.34 13.98
C PRO A 617 -26.12 37.68 14.83
N ALA A 618 -24.94 37.21 14.37
CA ALA A 618 -23.84 37.64 13.46
C ALA A 618 -22.63 38.35 14.13
N GLU A 619 -21.41 38.02 13.63
CA GLU A 619 -20.08 38.66 13.85
C GLU A 619 -19.45 38.54 15.26
N SER A 620 -18.21 38.05 15.48
CA SER A 620 -16.95 38.31 14.77
C SER A 620 -15.82 37.38 15.28
N PHE A 621 -14.83 37.05 14.45
CA PHE A 621 -13.57 36.41 14.88
C PHE A 621 -12.40 37.37 14.67
N ALA A 622 -11.63 37.66 15.72
CA ALA A 622 -10.36 38.36 15.63
C ALA A 622 -9.34 37.77 16.62
N ASN A 623 -8.24 37.26 16.06
CA ASN A 623 -6.90 37.05 16.61
C ASN A 623 -6.69 37.17 18.14
N ALA A 624 -6.25 36.09 18.79
CA ALA A 624 -4.86 35.97 19.28
C ALA A 624 -4.64 34.70 20.15
N SER A 625 -3.53 34.00 19.92
CA SER A 625 -2.76 33.31 20.97
C SER A 625 -1.71 34.31 21.52
N PRO A 626 -1.17 34.18 22.75
CA PRO A 626 -0.83 32.88 23.38
C PRO A 626 -0.95 32.79 24.93
N THR A 627 -0.44 31.66 25.44
CA THR A 627 -0.03 31.34 26.84
C THR A 627 -1.08 30.91 27.87
N LEU A 628 -0.66 29.92 28.67
CA LEU A 628 -1.38 29.17 29.70
C LEU A 628 -1.58 30.00 31.00
N PRO A 629 -2.47 29.55 31.91
CA PRO A 629 -1.94 28.71 33.00
C PRO A 629 -2.82 27.50 33.38
N PHE A 630 -2.22 26.56 34.11
CA PHE A 630 -2.89 25.45 34.78
C PHE A 630 -3.94 25.95 35.80
N ASN A 631 -5.08 25.27 35.89
CA ASN A 631 -5.60 24.79 37.18
C ASN A 631 -6.66 23.68 37.03
N SER A 632 -6.74 22.83 38.05
CA SER A 632 -7.43 21.55 38.08
C SER A 632 -8.84 21.60 38.69
N ILE A 633 -9.81 20.91 38.06
CA ILE A 633 -11.10 20.46 38.63
C ILE A 633 -11.43 19.08 37.99
N PRO A 634 -11.98 18.09 38.73
CA PRO A 634 -11.94 16.68 38.32
C PRO A 634 -13.05 16.27 37.34
N ILE A 635 -12.81 15.18 36.61
CA ILE A 635 -13.80 14.51 35.73
C ILE A 635 -14.33 13.27 36.46
N ASP A 636 -15.66 13.16 36.52
CA ASP A 636 -16.40 12.06 37.13
C ASP A 636 -16.33 10.77 36.29
N ALA A 637 -16.49 9.62 36.92
CA ALA A 637 -16.17 8.32 36.34
C ALA A 637 -17.26 7.81 35.38
N GLY A 638 -16.83 7.37 34.18
CA GLY A 638 -17.75 6.90 33.13
C GLY A 638 -17.11 6.01 32.06
N MET A 639 -16.06 5.25 32.38
CA MET A 639 -15.45 4.27 31.47
C MET A 639 -15.43 2.88 32.08
N THR A 640 -16.12 1.95 31.42
CA THR A 640 -16.02 0.51 31.68
C THR A 640 -14.65 -0.02 31.30
N GLN A 641 -13.81 -0.31 32.30
CA GLN A 641 -12.66 -1.19 32.11
C GLN A 641 -13.14 -2.57 31.66
N LYS A 642 -12.71 -3.03 30.49
CA LYS A 642 -12.56 -4.47 30.25
C LYS A 642 -11.19 -4.89 30.77
N SER A 643 -11.19 -5.93 31.60
CA SER A 643 -10.01 -6.43 32.29
C SER A 643 -9.00 -7.05 31.32
N ASN A 644 -7.72 -6.71 31.49
CA ASN A 644 -6.63 -7.56 31.01
C ASN A 644 -6.80 -8.97 31.59
N ARG A 645 -6.97 -9.97 30.71
CA ARG A 645 -6.80 -11.38 31.03
C ARG A 645 -5.74 -11.95 30.10
N VAL A 646 -4.47 -11.80 30.51
CA VAL A 646 -3.45 -12.73 30.04
C VAL A 646 -3.78 -14.07 30.69
N ALA A 647 -4.27 -15.02 29.88
CA ALA A 647 -4.53 -16.37 30.34
C ALA A 647 -3.24 -17.18 30.25
N GLU A 648 -2.60 -17.41 31.40
CA GLU A 648 -1.62 -18.50 31.51
C GLU A 648 -2.33 -19.83 31.24
N PHE A 649 -1.88 -20.59 30.24
CA PHE A 649 -2.19 -21.99 30.11
C PHE A 649 -0.93 -22.79 29.74
N PHE A 650 -0.39 -23.47 30.74
CA PHE A 650 0.38 -24.70 30.52
C PHE A 650 -0.61 -25.80 30.10
N GLU A 651 -0.26 -26.60 29.08
CA GLU A 651 -0.81 -27.95 28.97
C GLU A 651 0.05 -28.94 29.78
N PRO A 652 -0.57 -29.96 30.43
CA PRO A 652 0.13 -30.85 31.34
C PRO A 652 0.61 -32.17 30.70
N ASN A 653 1.37 -32.92 31.49
CA ASN A 653 1.71 -34.34 31.34
C ASN A 653 2.90 -34.71 30.42
N SER A 654 4.10 -34.71 31.01
CA SER A 654 4.66 -35.99 31.42
C SER A 654 5.64 -35.83 32.60
N LEU A 655 5.73 -36.89 33.42
CA LEU A 655 6.57 -37.12 34.62
C LEU A 655 5.90 -36.87 35.98
N ASP A 656 5.20 -37.91 36.42
CA ASP A 656 4.91 -38.17 37.83
C ASP A 656 6.07 -38.97 38.48
N ALA A 657 6.20 -38.85 39.80
CA ALA A 657 7.20 -39.49 40.68
C ALA A 657 8.66 -38.97 40.55
N ILE A 658 9.41 -38.63 41.62
CA ILE A 658 9.29 -38.98 43.05
C ILE A 658 9.52 -37.73 43.95
N SER A 659 8.90 -37.70 45.13
CA SER A 659 8.92 -36.60 46.13
C SER A 659 10.02 -36.82 47.23
N PRO A 660 10.13 -36.04 48.33
CA PRO A 660 11.42 -35.40 48.65
C PRO A 660 12.05 -35.81 49.99
N MET A 661 13.29 -35.36 50.26
CA MET A 661 13.81 -35.26 51.64
C MET A 661 14.56 -33.95 51.88
N PHE A 662 14.35 -33.40 53.08
CA PHE A 662 14.84 -32.09 53.53
C PHE A 662 16.28 -32.14 54.07
N ALA A 663 17.03 -31.08 53.80
CA ALA A 663 18.04 -30.39 54.62
C ALA A 663 19.01 -31.18 55.52
N GLN A 664 20.31 -30.93 55.37
CA GLN A 664 21.18 -30.62 56.52
C GLN A 664 22.51 -29.90 56.17
N MET A 665 22.85 -28.94 57.05
CA MET A 665 24.19 -28.50 57.46
C MET A 665 25.08 -27.59 56.58
N GLN A 666 25.91 -26.85 57.32
CA GLN A 666 26.67 -25.65 56.96
C GLN A 666 28.18 -25.97 56.73
N PRO A 667 29.04 -24.99 56.34
CA PRO A 667 30.28 -25.26 55.60
C PRO A 667 31.49 -25.59 56.48
N ASN A 668 32.59 -26.04 55.86
CA ASN A 668 33.91 -26.07 56.51
C ASN A 668 35.10 -25.85 55.56
N LEU A 669 36.20 -25.39 56.17
CA LEU A 669 37.42 -24.82 55.56
C LEU A 669 38.51 -25.85 55.19
N GLY A 670 39.50 -25.40 54.38
CA GLY A 670 40.83 -26.02 54.21
C GLY A 670 41.47 -25.70 52.84
N THR A 671 42.42 -24.75 52.72
CA THR A 671 43.91 -24.94 52.78
C THR A 671 44.48 -25.83 51.66
N ASP A 672 45.48 -25.47 50.85
CA ASP A 672 46.46 -24.36 50.85
C ASP A 672 46.99 -24.05 49.43
N PHE A 673 47.46 -22.81 49.19
CA PHE A 673 48.87 -22.45 48.88
C PHE A 673 49.01 -21.03 48.28
N LEU A 674 49.84 -20.20 48.90
CA LEU A 674 50.35 -18.90 48.40
C LEU A 674 51.84 -19.04 48.00
N PRO A 675 52.39 -18.12 47.20
CA PRO A 675 53.09 -16.97 47.78
C PRO A 675 52.67 -15.64 47.12
N ARG A 676 52.21 -14.65 47.90
CA ARG A 676 53.02 -13.54 48.48
C ARG A 676 53.81 -12.69 47.46
N LEU A 677 53.32 -11.45 47.27
CA LEU A 677 54.14 -10.26 47.06
C LEU A 677 53.39 -9.06 47.66
N ASP A 678 53.97 -8.43 48.69
CA ASP A 678 53.45 -7.22 49.36
C ASP A 678 53.88 -5.95 48.59
N ILE A 679 53.10 -4.85 48.70
CA ILE A 679 53.51 -3.56 49.34
C ILE A 679 52.61 -2.36 48.92
N SER A 680 52.16 -1.62 49.95
CA SER A 680 51.68 -0.22 50.05
C SER A 680 50.64 0.39 49.08
N VAL A 681 49.41 0.49 49.59
CA VAL A 681 48.71 1.75 49.97
C VAL A 681 49.28 3.08 49.42
N ALA A 682 48.49 3.74 48.58
CA ALA A 682 48.08 5.16 48.71
C ALA A 682 46.74 5.35 47.98
#